data_AF-A0AAW1RAR2-F1
#
_entry.id   AF-A0AAW1RAR2-F1
#
_cell.length_a   1.000
_cell.length_b   1.000
_cell.length_c   1.000
_cell.angle_alpha   90.00
_cell.angle_beta   90.00
_cell.angle_gamma   90.00
#
_symmetry.space_group_name_H-M   'P 1'
#
loop_
_entity.id
_entity.type
_entity.pdbx_description
1 polymer ?
#
loop_
_entity_poly.entity_id
_entity_poly.type
_entity_poly.pdbx_seq_one_letter_code
_entity_poly.pdbx_strand_id
1 'polypeptide(L)'
;MQLLADAFADIRAADHAGILASAVAQGGGTVAGKLEALLSGLDSSTERFAAAFRDACEAALVAAYGRNASQQHTFWVGSAPRVSEMLALQAIRAPGAYRTPSDNGRVKPPKGAERAAAAAAYAAGMEVRAAAPLELERVLAVDVRGVAGRLRGCQYVDLEALQEDVAAAVRASAEAAAAAPGVELRRGKLIAMADAFSAAIGRAMEDAAAEALGAEAAAAAAAAAEAAAAAAVAVLPESILANREPYLQGDWRKEPYIPRPYVRLQTYELNENREVLAWKFRTQKRGQCSGEHCTQPGQLGTYRLEREAFQTECTCLARNLECGERCGCAAGGRCLNRAVSGRRALALGADVVEINSWGFDCYTRRNIHDAVLESQAFGAYRPDYAAALKAKDNQDPLKRGETLHHEPAGTAARPKDLGLSRGAASPRRCAAAVDVQARVVDWVERALMPAISAQGRDGWDVTRALAAVKAQAKADGRTESYRAAAAVAARVAEVGPDYFRIHPKGVGMVVARPDGLPPLTFVEEYLGEVHAPWRWFEIQDAIKKGSKDELPDFYNIVLERPRDDPSGYDCLFIDAAAKGAFASRMSHSCTPNCQAVVMACDGRLTIAVYTLRHVAAGEELTFDYASVTESEKEFRSATCLCGTRLCRGSFLYFAGSRAFMQVMLQRHNMLQRQVLLLRATCEPVTDADRTRLEAFGLRECALGGGGGGPRVPAWLEKWAALALEYVAEEQRLLPEQLLALPPALGRYTPASAVAEAKGVSDNRLQNVVITLDKVKLCLQQGQCRDAPLRFLRDDEVVEHLWTGERSIAKRLLRAAAPVLGDAVAARAVAAAAGEEDLRRMLQRHPGHPNLQALAEVVLAPVSTRQDAREALQRLEAELRLLDAAQGGGHTAAADMVAFYAATSMWFIAEKNYKGFASPPVILNMDDLGLDRTAAAAAEAGPARNAKASARAGAKSGAKAGGGAAKAGLAKKYGPGFIWGQLNGWYKQTVYDPTASLSAERRGTVSLPDIDSCYGTGVKTRYTAKERESLFETVEKRPDAMWRTSTVYSFRNEAKGFSLEEDA
;
A
#
# COMPACT_ATOMS: atom_id res chain seq x y z
N MET A 1 -53.54 -4.78 -23.74
CA MET A 1 -54.31 -5.00 -22.49
C MET A 1 -55.54 -5.87 -22.72
N GLN A 2 -56.29 -5.78 -23.83
CA GLN A 2 -57.31 -6.79 -24.21
C GLN A 2 -56.74 -7.96 -25.05
N LEU A 3 -55.57 -7.80 -25.71
CA LEU A 3 -54.80 -8.91 -26.32
C LEU A 3 -54.09 -9.82 -25.29
N LEU A 4 -54.21 -9.49 -24.01
CA LEU A 4 -53.75 -10.27 -22.85
C LEU A 4 -54.91 -11.02 -22.17
N ALA A 5 -56.12 -10.94 -22.73
CA ALA A 5 -57.32 -11.62 -22.22
C ALA A 5 -57.72 -12.87 -23.05
N ASP A 6 -57.22 -13.04 -24.28
CA ASP A 6 -57.71 -14.07 -25.22
C ASP A 6 -56.69 -15.18 -25.59
N ALA A 7 -55.55 -15.28 -24.87
CA ALA A 7 -54.63 -16.42 -25.00
C ALA A 7 -54.66 -17.36 -23.77
N PHE A 8 -55.72 -17.28 -22.97
CA PHE A 8 -56.10 -18.26 -21.95
C PHE A 8 -57.51 -18.80 -22.27
N ALA A 9 -57.63 -19.84 -23.10
CA ALA A 9 -58.73 -20.82 -23.03
C ALA A 9 -58.48 -21.98 -24.01
N ASP A 10 -58.60 -23.20 -23.48
CA ASP A 10 -58.79 -24.49 -24.14
C ASP A 10 -57.62 -25.00 -25.02
N ILE A 11 -56.86 -26.02 -24.63
CA ILE A 11 -57.33 -27.36 -24.24
C ILE A 11 -56.49 -27.93 -23.09
N ARG A 12 -57.21 -28.36 -22.04
CA ARG A 12 -56.76 -29.27 -20.98
C ARG A 12 -56.91 -30.73 -21.43
N ALA A 13 -56.16 -31.59 -20.74
CA ALA A 13 -56.45 -33.00 -20.43
C ALA A 13 -56.10 -34.06 -21.49
N ALA A 14 -55.02 -34.79 -21.24
CA ALA A 14 -55.11 -36.23 -20.99
C ALA A 14 -53.89 -36.67 -20.17
N ASP A 15 -54.20 -37.05 -18.94
CA ASP A 15 -53.56 -38.10 -18.17
C ASP A 15 -52.86 -39.16 -19.04
N HIS A 16 -51.62 -39.51 -18.70
CA HIS A 16 -51.27 -40.90 -18.42
C HIS A 16 -49.89 -40.93 -17.76
N ALA A 17 -49.94 -40.92 -16.42
CA ALA A 17 -49.08 -41.79 -15.65
C ALA A 17 -49.15 -43.20 -16.27
N GLY A 18 -48.02 -43.72 -16.77
CA GLY A 18 -48.00 -45.05 -17.38
C GLY A 18 -46.64 -45.55 -17.85
N ILE A 19 -45.71 -44.68 -18.22
CA ILE A 19 -44.42 -45.16 -18.79
C ILE A 19 -43.28 -45.18 -17.76
N LEU A 20 -43.38 -44.41 -16.67
CA LEU A 20 -42.39 -44.41 -15.58
C LEU A 20 -42.65 -45.48 -14.50
N ALA A 21 -43.70 -46.30 -14.67
CA ALA A 21 -43.93 -47.50 -13.86
C ALA A 21 -43.19 -48.75 -14.39
N SER A 22 -42.44 -48.66 -15.49
CA SER A 22 -41.68 -49.80 -16.06
C SER A 22 -40.17 -49.63 -16.08
N ALA A 23 -39.63 -48.41 -15.98
CA ALA A 23 -38.19 -48.15 -16.11
C ALA A 23 -37.40 -48.17 -14.77
N VAL A 24 -38.03 -48.56 -13.66
CA VAL A 24 -37.35 -48.84 -12.37
C VAL A 24 -37.01 -50.33 -12.22
N ALA A 25 -37.38 -51.16 -13.20
CA ALA A 25 -37.15 -52.61 -13.16
C ALA A 25 -36.18 -53.06 -14.26
N GLN A 26 -34.91 -52.65 -14.18
CA GLN A 26 -33.71 -53.45 -14.52
C GLN A 26 -32.46 -52.55 -14.53
N GLY A 27 -31.54 -52.81 -13.60
CA GLY A 27 -30.40 -51.96 -13.30
C GLY A 27 -29.28 -51.89 -14.34
N GLY A 28 -28.38 -50.93 -14.13
CA GLY A 28 -27.11 -50.80 -14.85
C GLY A 28 -26.69 -49.34 -15.00
N GLY A 29 -25.63 -48.95 -14.29
CA GLY A 29 -25.15 -47.58 -14.17
C GLY A 29 -24.55 -46.95 -15.43
N THR A 30 -24.66 -45.62 -15.51
CA THR A 30 -23.65 -44.62 -15.93
C THR A 30 -24.31 -43.24 -15.96
N VAL A 31 -23.54 -42.19 -15.68
CA VAL A 31 -23.98 -40.78 -15.72
C VAL A 31 -24.51 -40.38 -17.11
N ALA A 32 -24.04 -41.05 -18.17
CA ALA A 32 -24.47 -40.86 -19.56
C ALA A 32 -25.97 -41.13 -19.79
N GLY A 33 -26.54 -42.19 -19.19
CA GLY A 33 -27.96 -42.51 -19.36
C GLY A 33 -28.91 -41.50 -18.68
N LYS A 34 -28.43 -40.78 -17.65
CA LYS A 34 -29.18 -39.68 -17.02
C LYS A 34 -29.13 -38.40 -17.85
N LEU A 35 -28.01 -38.17 -18.56
CA LEU A 35 -27.86 -37.04 -19.48
C LEU A 35 -28.76 -37.18 -20.72
N GLU A 36 -28.93 -38.40 -21.24
CA GLU A 36 -29.75 -38.67 -22.42
C GLU A 36 -31.26 -38.42 -22.17
N ALA A 37 -31.73 -38.75 -20.96
CA ALA A 37 -33.09 -38.44 -20.52
C ALA A 37 -33.34 -36.92 -20.39
N LEU A 38 -32.34 -36.16 -19.89
CA LEU A 38 -32.38 -34.70 -19.77
C LEU A 38 -32.31 -33.98 -21.14
N LEU A 39 -31.59 -34.56 -22.11
CA LEU A 39 -31.38 -33.97 -23.43
C LEU A 39 -32.47 -34.31 -24.45
N SER A 40 -33.27 -35.35 -24.21
CA SER A 40 -34.39 -35.72 -25.10
C SER A 40 -35.56 -34.73 -25.10
N GLY A 41 -35.56 -33.73 -24.21
CA GLY A 41 -36.64 -32.74 -24.05
C GLY A 41 -36.30 -31.27 -24.36
N LEU A 42 -35.15 -30.95 -24.96
CA LEU A 42 -34.66 -29.56 -25.00
C LEU A 42 -34.47 -28.99 -26.41
N ASP A 43 -35.56 -28.53 -27.04
CA ASP A 43 -35.50 -27.68 -28.25
C ASP A 43 -35.03 -26.24 -27.95
N SER A 44 -34.88 -25.84 -26.68
CA SER A 44 -34.57 -24.45 -26.28
C SER A 44 -33.19 -24.23 -25.63
N SER A 45 -32.36 -25.26 -25.50
CA SER A 45 -31.03 -25.18 -24.85
C SER A 45 -29.88 -25.09 -25.85
N THR A 46 -30.04 -25.61 -27.07
CA THR A 46 -29.05 -25.48 -28.16
C THR A 46 -28.80 -24.02 -28.53
N GLU A 47 -29.85 -23.18 -28.51
CA GLU A 47 -29.74 -21.74 -28.72
C GLU A 47 -29.07 -21.02 -27.54
N ARG A 48 -29.28 -21.49 -26.30
CA ARG A 48 -28.69 -20.91 -25.09
C ARG A 48 -27.21 -21.27 -24.93
N PHE A 49 -26.82 -22.50 -25.25
CA PHE A 49 -25.41 -22.90 -25.33
C PHE A 49 -24.68 -22.14 -26.46
N ALA A 50 -25.32 -21.98 -27.63
CA ALA A 50 -24.77 -21.16 -28.71
C ALA A 50 -24.68 -19.66 -28.35
N ALA A 51 -25.56 -19.15 -27.49
CA ALA A 51 -25.48 -17.78 -26.97
C ALA A 51 -24.34 -17.61 -25.95
N ALA A 52 -24.25 -18.49 -24.94
CA ALA A 52 -23.17 -18.47 -23.95
C ALA A 52 -21.78 -18.68 -24.58
N PHE A 53 -21.68 -19.54 -25.60
CA PHE A 53 -20.46 -19.75 -26.38
C PHE A 53 -20.05 -18.49 -27.16
N ARG A 54 -21.02 -17.76 -27.76
CA ARG A 54 -20.75 -16.47 -28.43
C ARG A 54 -20.29 -15.40 -27.45
N ASP A 55 -20.96 -15.28 -26.30
CA ASP A 55 -20.63 -14.27 -25.29
C ASP A 55 -19.23 -14.51 -24.69
N ALA A 56 -18.83 -15.79 -24.52
CA ALA A 56 -17.50 -16.17 -24.09
C ALA A 56 -16.42 -15.86 -25.15
N CYS A 57 -16.72 -16.08 -26.44
CA CYS A 57 -15.85 -15.68 -27.55
C CYS A 57 -15.67 -14.16 -27.61
N GLU A 58 -16.75 -13.40 -27.42
CA GLU A 58 -16.74 -11.94 -27.45
C GLU A 58 -15.96 -11.37 -26.26
N ALA A 59 -16.13 -11.93 -25.06
CA ALA A 59 -15.38 -11.54 -23.87
C ALA A 59 -13.88 -11.82 -24.01
N ALA A 60 -13.50 -12.96 -24.61
CA ALA A 60 -12.10 -13.30 -24.89
C ALA A 60 -11.46 -12.37 -25.93
N LEU A 61 -12.21 -11.98 -26.96
CA LEU A 61 -11.77 -11.01 -27.98
C LEU A 61 -11.61 -9.60 -27.39
N VAL A 62 -12.52 -9.16 -26.51
CA VAL A 62 -12.43 -7.88 -25.78
C VAL A 62 -11.23 -7.86 -24.83
N ALA A 63 -10.90 -8.99 -24.19
CA ALA A 63 -9.73 -9.12 -23.33
C ALA A 63 -8.40 -9.11 -24.14
N ALA A 64 -8.40 -9.67 -25.35
CA ALA A 64 -7.21 -9.75 -26.21
C ALA A 64 -6.89 -8.43 -26.94
N TYR A 65 -7.90 -7.62 -27.29
CA TYR A 65 -7.72 -6.43 -28.14
C TYR A 65 -8.20 -5.10 -27.50
N GLY A 66 -8.85 -5.12 -26.34
CA GLY A 66 -9.27 -3.94 -25.58
C GLY A 66 -10.59 -3.30 -26.05
N ARG A 67 -11.22 -2.51 -25.15
CA ARG A 67 -12.63 -2.05 -25.19
C ARG A 67 -13.10 -1.24 -26.42
N ASN A 68 -12.24 -0.85 -27.37
CA ASN A 68 -12.66 -0.01 -28.51
C ASN A 68 -13.23 -0.80 -29.71
N ALA A 69 -13.27 -2.14 -29.67
CA ALA A 69 -13.85 -2.95 -30.75
C ALA A 69 -15.39 -3.07 -30.68
N SER A 70 -16.01 -2.97 -29.50
CA SER A 70 -17.47 -3.14 -29.36
C SER A 70 -18.30 -2.00 -29.95
N GLN A 71 -17.73 -0.79 -30.09
CA GLN A 71 -18.39 0.33 -30.77
C GLN A 71 -18.39 0.21 -32.30
N GLN A 72 -17.54 -0.65 -32.89
CA GLN A 72 -17.59 -0.93 -34.33
C GLN A 72 -18.57 -2.06 -34.68
N HIS A 73 -18.99 -2.89 -33.72
CA HIS A 73 -19.92 -3.99 -33.97
C HIS A 73 -21.37 -3.53 -34.17
N THR A 74 -21.76 -2.40 -33.59
CA THR A 74 -23.13 -1.86 -33.72
C THR A 74 -23.41 -1.27 -35.12
N PHE A 75 -22.39 -1.15 -35.98
CA PHE A 75 -22.53 -0.65 -37.35
C PHE A 75 -22.63 -1.76 -38.42
N TRP A 76 -22.56 -3.05 -38.05
CA TRP A 76 -22.41 -4.16 -39.01
C TRP A 76 -23.61 -5.10 -39.12
N VAL A 77 -24.73 -4.80 -38.45
CA VAL A 77 -25.98 -5.58 -38.57
C VAL A 77 -27.08 -4.70 -39.14
N GLY A 78 -26.92 -4.26 -40.39
CA GLY A 78 -27.95 -3.49 -41.08
C GLY A 78 -27.48 -2.93 -42.42
N SER A 79 -27.79 -3.64 -43.51
CA SER A 79 -27.74 -3.20 -44.92
C SER A 79 -26.37 -2.81 -45.52
N ALA A 80 -25.81 -3.72 -46.34
CA ALA A 80 -24.90 -3.41 -47.45
C ALA A 80 -25.67 -2.60 -48.51
N PRO A 81 -25.18 -1.46 -49.07
CA PRO A 81 -23.90 -1.37 -49.81
C PRO A 81 -23.29 0.05 -49.87
N ARG A 82 -22.33 0.44 -49.01
CA ARG A 82 -21.49 1.67 -49.19
C ARG A 82 -20.06 1.58 -48.64
N VAL A 83 -19.53 0.37 -48.44
CA VAL A 83 -18.22 0.15 -47.78
C VAL A 83 -17.05 0.04 -48.77
N SER A 84 -17.32 -0.25 -50.05
CA SER A 84 -16.30 -0.43 -51.10
C SER A 84 -15.58 0.87 -51.49
N GLU A 85 -16.21 2.04 -51.38
CA GLU A 85 -15.56 3.33 -51.69
C GLU A 85 -14.65 3.85 -50.56
N MET A 86 -14.90 3.43 -49.30
CA MET A 86 -14.15 3.96 -48.15
C MET A 86 -12.81 3.24 -47.93
N LEU A 87 -12.69 1.99 -48.38
CA LEU A 87 -11.46 1.18 -48.26
C LEU A 87 -10.42 1.49 -49.35
N ALA A 88 -10.83 2.03 -50.50
CA ALA A 88 -9.92 2.44 -51.57
C ALA A 88 -9.01 3.64 -51.19
N LEU A 89 -9.44 4.47 -50.23
CA LEU A 89 -8.72 5.69 -49.85
C LEU A 89 -7.65 5.50 -48.75
N GLN A 90 -7.62 4.34 -48.05
CA GLN A 90 -6.65 4.09 -46.98
C GLN A 90 -5.36 3.39 -47.42
N ALA A 91 -5.28 2.89 -48.65
CA ALA A 91 -4.10 2.19 -49.18
C ALA A 91 -2.87 3.11 -49.44
N ILE A 92 -2.99 4.43 -49.28
CA ILE A 92 -1.95 5.40 -49.63
C ILE A 92 -0.97 5.71 -48.47
N ARG A 93 -1.16 5.21 -47.24
CA ARG A 93 -0.52 5.81 -46.04
C ARG A 93 0.32 4.96 -45.04
N ALA A 94 0.77 3.74 -45.32
CA ALA A 94 1.56 2.97 -44.32
C ALA A 94 3.02 2.67 -44.72
N PRO A 95 4.03 3.18 -43.99
CA PRO A 95 5.43 2.78 -44.10
C PRO A 95 5.83 1.75 -43.02
N GLY A 96 6.41 0.61 -43.42
CA GLY A 96 7.13 -0.28 -42.49
C GLY A 96 7.05 -1.77 -42.80
N ALA A 97 7.72 -2.22 -43.86
CA ALA A 97 8.19 -3.59 -43.97
C ALA A 97 9.67 -3.56 -44.38
N TYR A 98 10.43 -4.57 -43.94
CA TYR A 98 11.85 -4.84 -44.19
C TYR A 98 12.87 -4.25 -43.20
N ARG A 99 13.34 -5.11 -42.28
CA ARG A 99 14.69 -5.09 -41.71
C ARG A 99 15.24 -6.53 -41.70
N THR A 100 16.34 -6.76 -42.40
CA THR A 100 17.28 -7.87 -42.15
C THR A 100 18.62 -7.28 -41.66
N PRO A 101 19.45 -8.05 -40.95
CA PRO A 101 20.57 -7.51 -40.19
C PRO A 101 21.89 -7.56 -40.99
N SER A 102 22.55 -6.42 -41.19
CA SER A 102 24.02 -6.32 -41.18
C SER A 102 24.50 -4.86 -41.18
N ASP A 103 25.78 -4.72 -40.87
CA ASP A 103 26.52 -3.54 -40.46
C ASP A 103 26.58 -2.37 -41.46
N ASN A 104 26.66 -1.16 -40.90
CA ASN A 104 27.14 0.10 -41.49
C ASN A 104 26.58 0.54 -42.86
N GLY A 105 25.68 1.54 -42.84
CA GLY A 105 25.51 2.48 -43.96
C GLY A 105 24.07 2.68 -44.46
N ARG A 106 23.74 3.93 -44.81
CA ARG A 106 22.43 4.41 -45.29
C ARG A 106 21.91 3.61 -46.50
N VAL A 107 20.61 3.28 -46.53
CA VAL A 107 19.89 2.68 -47.68
C VAL A 107 18.92 3.69 -48.30
N LYS A 108 18.90 3.82 -49.65
CA LYS A 108 17.96 4.62 -50.46
C LYS A 108 16.75 3.76 -50.91
N PRO A 109 15.54 4.34 -51.10
CA PRO A 109 14.36 3.59 -51.53
C PRO A 109 14.39 3.25 -53.05
N PRO A 110 13.75 2.14 -53.49
CA PRO A 110 13.74 1.69 -54.89
C PRO A 110 12.82 2.54 -55.79
N LYS A 111 13.15 2.60 -57.09
CA LYS A 111 12.42 3.37 -58.12
C LYS A 111 11.89 2.46 -59.23
N GLY A 112 10.72 2.79 -59.78
CA GLY A 112 10.20 2.19 -61.01
C GLY A 112 9.50 0.83 -60.80
N ALA A 113 9.75 -0.12 -61.71
CA ALA A 113 9.02 -1.39 -61.84
C ALA A 113 8.99 -2.25 -60.56
N GLU A 114 9.99 -2.15 -59.69
CA GLU A 114 10.01 -2.81 -58.37
C GLU A 114 8.96 -2.24 -57.40
N ARG A 115 8.56 -0.98 -57.56
CA ARG A 115 7.50 -0.32 -56.78
C ARG A 115 6.11 -0.80 -57.20
N ALA A 116 5.94 -1.14 -58.48
CA ALA A 116 4.71 -1.73 -59.02
C ALA A 116 4.59 -3.22 -58.62
N ALA A 117 5.70 -3.97 -58.60
CA ALA A 117 5.74 -5.34 -58.07
C ALA A 117 5.48 -5.39 -56.56
N ALA A 118 6.02 -4.42 -55.78
CA ALA A 118 5.77 -4.31 -54.35
C ALA A 118 4.32 -3.86 -54.03
N ALA A 119 3.71 -3.00 -54.85
CA ALA A 119 2.31 -2.61 -54.70
C ALA A 119 1.35 -3.77 -55.07
N ALA A 120 1.68 -4.57 -56.08
CA ALA A 120 0.93 -5.79 -56.42
C ALA A 120 1.06 -6.88 -55.33
N ALA A 121 2.26 -7.06 -54.75
CA ALA A 121 2.48 -7.97 -53.63
C ALA A 121 1.83 -7.47 -52.31
N TYR A 122 1.75 -6.15 -52.11
CA TYR A 122 1.07 -5.54 -50.95
C TYR A 122 -0.46 -5.56 -51.10
N ALA A 123 -1.00 -5.41 -52.32
CA ALA A 123 -2.42 -5.58 -52.61
C ALA A 123 -2.85 -7.06 -52.45
N ALA A 124 -2.04 -8.01 -52.94
CA ALA A 124 -2.25 -9.43 -52.69
C ALA A 124 -2.11 -9.80 -51.19
N GLY A 125 -1.22 -9.12 -50.45
CA GLY A 125 -1.09 -9.27 -49.00
C GLY A 125 -2.19 -8.59 -48.17
N MET A 126 -2.92 -7.61 -48.74
CA MET A 126 -4.05 -6.95 -48.09
C MET A 126 -5.36 -7.74 -48.24
N GLU A 127 -5.56 -8.46 -49.34
CA GLU A 127 -6.66 -9.44 -49.44
C GLU A 127 -6.54 -10.54 -48.35
N VAL A 128 -5.30 -10.89 -47.96
CA VAL A 128 -5.04 -11.84 -46.86
C VAL A 128 -5.25 -11.21 -45.46
N ARG A 129 -5.04 -9.90 -45.29
CA ARG A 129 -5.20 -9.23 -43.97
C ARG A 129 -6.61 -8.73 -43.68
N ALA A 130 -7.41 -8.42 -44.70
CA ALA A 130 -8.85 -8.17 -44.53
C ALA A 130 -9.63 -9.47 -44.28
N ALA A 131 -9.09 -10.62 -44.68
CA ALA A 131 -9.63 -11.93 -44.36
C ALA A 131 -9.36 -12.38 -42.91
N ALA A 132 -8.43 -11.75 -42.17
CA ALA A 132 -7.92 -12.30 -40.92
C ALA A 132 -8.97 -12.57 -39.81
N PRO A 133 -10.02 -11.77 -39.58
CA PRO A 133 -11.05 -12.11 -38.60
C PRO A 133 -11.97 -13.25 -39.07
N LEU A 134 -12.34 -13.27 -40.35
CA LEU A 134 -13.21 -14.29 -40.96
C LEU A 134 -12.49 -15.63 -41.21
N GLU A 135 -11.19 -15.59 -41.49
CA GLU A 135 -10.30 -16.76 -41.54
C GLU A 135 -10.03 -17.28 -40.12
N LEU A 136 -9.81 -16.41 -39.12
CA LEU A 136 -9.64 -16.86 -37.73
C LEU A 136 -10.93 -17.50 -37.18
N GLU A 137 -12.11 -17.02 -37.57
CA GLU A 137 -13.41 -17.63 -37.25
C GLU A 137 -13.62 -18.97 -37.97
N ARG A 138 -13.15 -19.10 -39.22
CA ARG A 138 -13.12 -20.37 -39.97
C ARG A 138 -12.09 -21.38 -39.45
N VAL A 139 -10.96 -20.89 -38.94
CA VAL A 139 -9.81 -21.69 -38.51
C VAL A 139 -9.92 -22.10 -37.03
N LEU A 140 -10.58 -21.28 -36.20
CA LEU A 140 -10.98 -21.61 -34.83
C LEU A 140 -12.39 -22.21 -34.77
N ALA A 141 -12.98 -22.58 -35.91
CA ALA A 141 -14.17 -23.42 -35.95
C ALA A 141 -13.80 -24.79 -35.35
N VAL A 142 -13.88 -24.87 -34.02
CA VAL A 142 -13.87 -26.12 -33.27
C VAL A 142 -14.88 -27.05 -33.98
N ASP A 143 -14.56 -28.33 -34.14
CA ASP A 143 -15.49 -29.30 -34.72
C ASP A 143 -16.67 -29.56 -33.75
N VAL A 144 -17.50 -28.54 -33.55
CA VAL A 144 -18.64 -28.55 -32.66
C VAL A 144 -19.64 -29.61 -33.11
N ARG A 145 -19.71 -29.92 -34.42
CA ARG A 145 -20.56 -31.00 -34.94
C ARG A 145 -20.03 -32.38 -34.59
N GLY A 146 -18.72 -32.62 -34.69
CA GLY A 146 -18.11 -33.89 -34.27
C GLY A 146 -18.18 -34.11 -32.77
N VAL A 147 -17.90 -33.07 -31.98
CA VAL A 147 -18.05 -33.11 -30.51
C VAL A 147 -19.51 -33.33 -30.12
N ALA A 148 -20.46 -32.60 -30.72
CA ALA A 148 -21.89 -32.80 -30.48
C ALA A 148 -22.42 -34.15 -30.98
N GLY A 149 -21.81 -34.73 -32.02
CA GLY A 149 -22.11 -36.06 -32.52
C GLY A 149 -21.65 -37.17 -31.56
N ARG A 150 -20.44 -37.05 -31.00
CA ARG A 150 -19.91 -37.99 -30.00
C ARG A 150 -20.60 -37.87 -28.64
N LEU A 151 -21.02 -36.65 -28.28
CA LEU A 151 -21.90 -36.39 -27.12
C LEU A 151 -23.24 -37.11 -27.28
N ARG A 152 -23.87 -37.03 -28.48
CA ARG A 152 -25.11 -37.77 -28.80
C ARG A 152 -24.92 -39.29 -28.89
N GLY A 153 -23.70 -39.76 -29.12
CA GLY A 153 -23.35 -41.18 -29.12
C GLY A 153 -22.94 -41.73 -27.76
N CYS A 154 -23.06 -40.94 -26.68
CA CYS A 154 -22.73 -41.33 -25.29
C CYS A 154 -21.30 -41.89 -25.13
N GLN A 155 -20.32 -41.34 -25.85
CA GLN A 155 -18.94 -41.84 -25.87
C GLN A 155 -18.04 -41.32 -24.74
N TYR A 156 -18.51 -40.40 -23.90
CA TYR A 156 -17.74 -39.82 -22.80
C TYR A 156 -18.24 -40.33 -21.45
N VAL A 157 -17.30 -40.64 -20.56
CA VAL A 157 -17.58 -41.32 -19.28
C VAL A 157 -17.83 -40.31 -18.14
N ASP A 158 -17.24 -39.12 -18.23
CA ASP A 158 -17.36 -38.01 -17.26
C ASP A 158 -17.10 -36.63 -17.92
N LEU A 159 -17.26 -35.55 -17.14
CA LEU A 159 -17.11 -34.17 -17.61
C LEU A 159 -15.64 -33.82 -17.95
N GLU A 160 -14.68 -34.42 -17.23
CA GLU A 160 -13.24 -34.23 -17.48
C GLU A 160 -12.84 -34.80 -18.85
N ALA A 161 -13.33 -35.99 -19.21
CA ALA A 161 -13.07 -36.61 -20.51
C ALA A 161 -13.61 -35.77 -21.67
N LEU A 162 -14.76 -35.11 -21.49
CA LEU A 162 -15.34 -34.20 -22.48
C LEU A 162 -14.55 -32.87 -22.56
N GLN A 163 -14.15 -32.31 -21.42
CA GLN A 163 -13.31 -31.10 -21.37
C GLN A 163 -11.95 -31.33 -22.03
N GLU A 164 -11.33 -32.49 -21.82
CA GLU A 164 -10.06 -32.86 -22.44
C GLU A 164 -10.18 -32.99 -23.96
N ASP A 165 -11.25 -33.59 -24.47
CA ASP A 165 -11.46 -33.74 -25.93
C ASP A 165 -11.74 -32.38 -26.60
N VAL A 166 -12.51 -31.50 -25.95
CA VAL A 166 -12.74 -30.12 -26.42
C VAL A 166 -11.43 -29.31 -26.41
N ALA A 167 -10.63 -29.43 -25.35
CA ALA A 167 -9.33 -28.77 -25.28
C ALA A 167 -8.34 -29.31 -26.32
N ALA A 168 -8.38 -30.62 -26.60
CA ALA A 168 -7.59 -31.24 -27.67
C ALA A 168 -8.02 -30.72 -29.05
N ALA A 169 -9.32 -30.62 -29.32
CA ALA A 169 -9.84 -30.07 -30.58
C ALA A 169 -9.46 -28.59 -30.77
N VAL A 170 -9.57 -27.76 -29.72
CA VAL A 170 -9.18 -26.34 -29.75
C VAL A 170 -7.68 -26.18 -30.02
N ARG A 171 -6.83 -27.00 -29.37
CA ARG A 171 -5.39 -26.99 -29.61
C ARG A 171 -5.03 -27.44 -31.02
N ALA A 172 -5.66 -28.50 -31.53
CA ALA A 172 -5.44 -28.99 -32.90
C ALA A 172 -5.82 -27.93 -33.94
N SER A 173 -6.94 -27.24 -33.76
CA SER A 173 -7.35 -26.12 -34.62
C SER A 173 -6.37 -24.94 -34.53
N ALA A 174 -5.88 -24.59 -33.34
CA ALA A 174 -4.89 -23.53 -33.15
C ALA A 174 -3.51 -23.87 -33.76
N GLU A 175 -3.11 -25.14 -33.75
CA GLU A 175 -1.88 -25.59 -34.39
C GLU A 175 -1.98 -25.63 -35.92
N ALA A 176 -3.13 -26.06 -36.46
CA ALA A 176 -3.43 -25.97 -37.89
C ALA A 176 -3.44 -24.50 -38.36
N ALA A 177 -3.98 -23.59 -37.54
CA ALA A 177 -3.94 -22.14 -37.76
C ALA A 177 -2.52 -21.58 -37.84
N ALA A 178 -1.66 -22.02 -36.94
CA ALA A 178 -0.28 -21.57 -36.86
C ALA A 178 0.58 -22.11 -38.03
N ALA A 179 0.14 -23.19 -38.69
CA ALA A 179 0.78 -23.78 -39.85
C ALA A 179 0.26 -23.22 -41.20
N ALA A 180 -0.83 -22.45 -41.18
CA ALA A 180 -1.43 -21.87 -42.39
C ALA A 180 -0.54 -20.75 -42.98
N PRO A 181 -0.25 -20.76 -44.31
CA PRO A 181 0.58 -19.73 -44.93
C PRO A 181 -0.09 -18.34 -44.87
N GLY A 182 0.59 -17.34 -44.31
CA GLY A 182 0.13 -15.94 -44.29
C GLY A 182 -0.28 -15.38 -42.91
N VAL A 183 -0.29 -16.20 -41.85
CA VAL A 183 -0.65 -15.75 -40.49
C VAL A 183 0.62 -15.42 -39.67
N GLU A 184 0.96 -14.13 -39.55
CA GLU A 184 2.11 -13.63 -38.76
C GLU A 184 1.79 -13.40 -37.26
N LEU A 185 1.11 -14.33 -36.58
CA LEU A 185 1.00 -14.31 -35.12
C LEU A 185 2.12 -15.13 -34.46
N ARG A 186 2.77 -14.58 -33.42
CA ARG A 186 3.78 -15.34 -32.64
C ARG A 186 3.12 -16.57 -32.03
N ARG A 187 3.55 -17.78 -32.42
CA ARG A 187 3.04 -19.10 -31.96
C ARG A 187 2.69 -19.17 -30.46
N GLY A 188 3.52 -18.57 -29.60
CA GLY A 188 3.27 -18.52 -28.15
C GLY A 188 2.04 -17.70 -27.72
N LYS A 189 1.62 -16.69 -28.48
CA LYS A 189 0.38 -15.93 -28.21
C LYS A 189 -0.88 -16.67 -28.65
N LEU A 190 -0.82 -17.43 -29.75
CA LEU A 190 -1.93 -18.26 -30.25
C LEU A 190 -2.22 -19.42 -29.28
N ILE A 191 -1.16 -20.06 -28.77
CA ILE A 191 -1.27 -21.10 -27.74
C ILE A 191 -1.84 -20.51 -26.43
N ALA A 192 -1.33 -19.37 -25.97
CA ALA A 192 -1.87 -18.72 -24.76
C ALA A 192 -3.35 -18.30 -24.90
N MET A 193 -3.79 -17.92 -26.10
CA MET A 193 -5.20 -17.64 -26.38
C MET A 193 -6.04 -18.93 -26.40
N ALA A 194 -5.53 -20.01 -27.01
CA ALA A 194 -6.20 -21.31 -27.02
C ALA A 194 -6.37 -21.87 -25.60
N ASP A 195 -5.34 -21.75 -24.75
CA ASP A 195 -5.40 -22.20 -23.34
C ASP A 195 -6.39 -21.37 -22.52
N ALA A 196 -6.41 -20.04 -22.72
CA ALA A 196 -7.37 -19.16 -22.07
C ALA A 196 -8.82 -19.46 -22.52
N PHE A 197 -9.01 -19.81 -23.79
CA PHE A 197 -10.29 -20.17 -24.37
C PHE A 197 -10.79 -21.53 -23.86
N SER A 198 -9.94 -22.56 -23.84
CA SER A 198 -10.26 -23.86 -23.23
C SER A 198 -10.61 -23.74 -21.75
N ALA A 199 -9.90 -22.89 -20.99
CA ALA A 199 -10.22 -22.64 -19.59
C ALA A 199 -11.56 -21.91 -19.39
N ALA A 200 -11.95 -21.04 -20.32
CA ALA A 200 -13.25 -20.35 -20.28
C ALA A 200 -14.40 -21.29 -20.61
N ILE A 201 -14.24 -22.18 -21.60
CA ILE A 201 -15.22 -23.21 -21.93
C ILE A 201 -15.35 -24.22 -20.77
N GLY A 202 -14.24 -24.65 -20.17
CA GLY A 202 -14.25 -25.54 -19.01
C GLY A 202 -15.09 -24.98 -17.87
N ARG A 203 -14.88 -23.69 -17.52
CA ARG A 203 -15.70 -22.99 -16.52
C ARG A 203 -17.16 -22.87 -16.94
N ALA A 204 -17.47 -22.53 -18.19
CA ALA A 204 -18.84 -22.43 -18.65
C ALA A 204 -19.58 -23.79 -18.64
N MET A 205 -18.86 -24.89 -18.88
CA MET A 205 -19.40 -26.25 -18.79
C MET A 205 -19.57 -26.69 -17.33
N GLU A 206 -18.67 -26.30 -16.44
CA GLU A 206 -18.80 -26.49 -14.99
C GLU A 206 -19.97 -25.68 -14.42
N ASP A 207 -20.13 -24.43 -14.85
CA ASP A 207 -21.23 -23.55 -14.46
C ASP A 207 -22.57 -24.08 -14.99
N ALA A 208 -22.64 -24.51 -16.26
CA ALA A 208 -23.84 -25.12 -16.83
C ALA A 208 -24.17 -26.49 -16.22
N ALA A 209 -23.15 -27.28 -15.87
CA ALA A 209 -23.32 -28.52 -15.11
C ALA A 209 -23.81 -28.23 -13.69
N ALA A 210 -23.28 -27.20 -13.02
CA ALA A 210 -23.73 -26.73 -11.71
C ALA A 210 -25.16 -26.16 -11.74
N GLU A 211 -25.58 -25.55 -12.84
CA GLU A 211 -26.93 -25.02 -13.05
C GLU A 211 -27.95 -26.13 -13.37
N ALA A 212 -27.57 -27.10 -14.21
CA ALA A 212 -28.41 -28.27 -14.55
C ALA A 212 -28.53 -29.26 -13.38
N LEU A 213 -27.44 -29.49 -12.64
CA LEU A 213 -27.45 -30.20 -11.36
C LEU A 213 -28.15 -29.34 -10.28
N GLY A 214 -28.15 -28.02 -10.41
CA GLY A 214 -28.70 -27.07 -9.44
C GLY A 214 -30.22 -26.95 -9.39
N ALA A 215 -30.99 -27.48 -10.34
CA ALA A 215 -32.45 -27.42 -10.30
C ALA A 215 -33.10 -28.69 -9.74
N GLU A 216 -32.66 -29.88 -10.17
CA GLU A 216 -33.19 -31.15 -9.67
C GLU A 216 -32.38 -31.73 -8.51
N ALA A 217 -31.06 -31.49 -8.44
CA ALA A 217 -30.29 -31.82 -7.25
C ALA A 217 -30.47 -30.77 -6.14
N ALA A 218 -30.94 -29.54 -6.39
CA ALA A 218 -31.30 -28.66 -5.28
C ALA A 218 -32.57 -29.11 -4.55
N ALA A 219 -33.55 -29.74 -5.23
CA ALA A 219 -34.74 -30.26 -4.57
C ALA A 219 -34.47 -31.63 -3.91
N ALA A 220 -33.76 -32.53 -4.60
CA ALA A 220 -33.42 -33.84 -4.08
C ALA A 220 -32.25 -33.81 -3.07
N ALA A 221 -31.26 -32.92 -3.24
CA ALA A 221 -30.23 -32.65 -2.24
C ALA A 221 -30.70 -31.63 -1.20
N ALA A 222 -31.76 -30.84 -1.38
CA ALA A 222 -32.40 -30.22 -0.22
C ALA A 222 -33.01 -31.31 0.68
N ALA A 223 -33.77 -32.26 0.14
CA ALA A 223 -34.36 -33.33 0.94
C ALA A 223 -33.33 -34.36 1.45
N ALA A 224 -32.30 -34.69 0.65
CA ALA A 224 -31.24 -35.62 1.02
C ALA A 224 -30.10 -34.96 1.81
N ALA A 225 -29.82 -33.66 1.64
CA ALA A 225 -28.96 -32.91 2.58
C ALA A 225 -29.75 -32.53 3.83
N GLU A 226 -31.08 -32.43 3.83
CA GLU A 226 -31.86 -32.32 5.06
C GLU A 226 -31.83 -33.66 5.82
N ALA A 227 -31.82 -34.81 5.12
CA ALA A 227 -31.64 -36.14 5.72
C ALA A 227 -30.18 -36.51 6.06
N ALA A 228 -29.18 -36.04 5.29
CA ALA A 228 -27.75 -36.31 5.50
C ALA A 228 -27.05 -35.27 6.39
N ALA A 229 -27.47 -33.99 6.35
CA ALA A 229 -27.09 -32.99 7.36
C ALA A 229 -27.75 -33.27 8.72
N ALA A 230 -28.89 -33.97 8.75
CA ALA A 230 -29.44 -34.53 9.99
C ALA A 230 -28.61 -35.71 10.55
N ALA A 231 -27.64 -36.25 9.80
CA ALA A 231 -26.88 -37.43 10.21
C ALA A 231 -25.37 -37.21 10.44
N ALA A 232 -24.72 -36.13 9.95
CA ALA A 232 -23.28 -35.90 10.21
C ALA A 232 -22.73 -34.46 9.99
N VAL A 233 -23.51 -33.39 10.18
CA VAL A 233 -22.97 -32.02 10.29
C VAL A 233 -23.37 -31.46 11.65
N ALA A 234 -22.42 -31.34 12.57
CA ALA A 234 -22.60 -30.45 13.71
C ALA A 234 -22.81 -29.04 13.13
N VAL A 235 -24.03 -28.50 13.26
CA VAL A 235 -24.28 -27.09 12.96
C VAL A 235 -23.27 -26.30 13.77
N LEU A 236 -22.34 -25.61 13.09
CA LEU A 236 -21.36 -24.79 13.78
C LEU A 236 -22.12 -23.82 14.71
N PRO A 237 -21.71 -23.65 15.97
CA PRO A 237 -22.34 -22.72 16.89
C PRO A 237 -22.49 -21.34 16.26
N GLU A 238 -23.60 -20.66 16.54
CA GLU A 238 -23.90 -19.33 16.00
C GLU A 238 -22.77 -18.33 16.27
N SER A 239 -22.08 -18.45 17.41
CA SER A 239 -20.91 -17.65 17.76
C SER A 239 -19.70 -17.87 16.83
N ILE A 240 -19.48 -19.10 16.36
CA ILE A 240 -18.42 -19.42 15.38
C ILE A 240 -18.77 -18.85 14.00
N LEU A 241 -20.01 -19.08 13.55
CA LEU A 241 -20.49 -18.55 12.26
C LEU A 241 -20.46 -17.02 12.21
N ALA A 242 -20.72 -16.36 13.34
CA ALA A 242 -20.65 -14.90 13.47
C ALA A 242 -19.22 -14.34 13.41
N ASN A 243 -18.18 -15.16 13.62
CA ASN A 243 -16.81 -14.69 13.77
C ASN A 243 -16.08 -14.41 12.43
N ARG A 244 -16.61 -14.87 11.28
CA ARG A 244 -16.13 -14.57 9.91
C ARG A 244 -14.60 -14.43 9.77
N GLU A 245 -13.86 -15.39 10.31
CA GLU A 245 -12.40 -15.36 10.36
C GLU A 245 -11.81 -15.39 8.93
N PRO A 246 -11.07 -14.35 8.51
CA PRO A 246 -10.54 -14.27 7.15
C PRO A 246 -9.31 -15.17 6.91
N TYR A 247 -8.73 -15.72 7.99
CA TYR A 247 -7.47 -16.46 7.98
C TYR A 247 -7.62 -17.98 8.14
N LEU A 248 -8.85 -18.51 8.12
CA LEU A 248 -9.11 -19.95 8.14
C LEU A 248 -8.40 -20.68 6.98
N GLN A 249 -8.19 -20.00 5.86
CA GLN A 249 -7.50 -20.51 4.68
C GLN A 249 -6.01 -20.13 4.73
N GLY A 250 -5.17 -21.04 5.25
CA GLY A 250 -3.71 -20.87 5.30
C GLY A 250 -3.02 -22.00 6.05
N ASP A 251 -1.71 -22.14 5.84
CA ASP A 251 -0.90 -23.16 6.53
C ASP A 251 -0.80 -22.87 8.02
N TRP A 252 -1.31 -23.77 8.86
CA TRP A 252 -1.20 -23.67 10.32
C TRP A 252 0.16 -24.21 10.79
N ARG A 253 1.12 -23.29 10.95
CA ARG A 253 2.46 -23.61 11.47
C ARG A 253 2.38 -24.08 12.93
N LYS A 254 2.78 -25.33 13.17
CA LYS A 254 2.84 -25.97 14.49
C LYS A 254 4.26 -26.04 15.07
N GLU A 255 5.26 -25.61 14.31
CA GLU A 255 6.65 -25.61 14.75
C GLU A 255 7.07 -24.20 15.20
N PRO A 256 7.84 -24.07 16.29
CA PRO A 256 8.38 -22.77 16.70
C PRO A 256 9.31 -22.18 15.62
N TYR A 257 9.51 -20.87 15.67
CA TYR A 257 10.57 -20.24 14.90
C TYR A 257 11.93 -20.59 15.49
N ILE A 258 12.94 -20.73 14.63
CA ILE A 258 14.32 -20.85 15.09
C ILE A 258 14.70 -19.53 15.76
N PRO A 259 15.13 -19.53 17.04
CA PRO A 259 15.59 -18.33 17.72
C PRO A 259 16.71 -17.66 16.94
N ARG A 260 16.60 -16.36 16.72
CA ARG A 260 17.64 -15.58 16.07
C ARG A 260 18.76 -15.28 17.08
N PRO A 261 20.02 -15.68 16.81
CA PRO A 261 21.13 -15.35 17.69
C PRO A 261 21.38 -13.84 17.71
N TYR A 262 21.84 -13.32 18.84
CA TYR A 262 22.22 -11.91 18.96
C TYR A 262 23.30 -11.71 20.00
N VAL A 263 24.06 -10.62 19.84
CA VAL A 263 25.08 -10.21 20.80
C VAL A 263 24.42 -9.35 21.88
N ARG A 264 24.55 -9.76 23.14
CA ARG A 264 24.09 -8.97 24.28
C ARG A 264 24.98 -7.75 24.52
N LEU A 265 24.38 -6.57 24.52
CA LEU A 265 25.04 -5.30 24.80
C LEU A 265 24.91 -4.91 26.28
N GLN A 266 25.88 -4.14 26.75
CA GLN A 266 25.87 -3.48 28.07
C GLN A 266 25.63 -1.97 27.97
N THR A 267 25.72 -1.42 26.76
CA THR A 267 25.47 -0.02 26.41
C THR A 267 25.15 0.06 24.91
N TYR A 268 24.54 1.15 24.47
CA TYR A 268 24.32 1.44 23.05
C TYR A 268 25.61 1.38 22.23
N GLU A 269 25.53 0.83 21.02
CA GLU A 269 26.60 0.88 20.04
C GLU A 269 26.33 2.02 19.05
N LEU A 270 27.22 3.00 19.01
CA LEU A 270 27.11 4.14 18.10
C LEU A 270 27.93 3.84 16.84
N ASN A 271 27.26 3.75 15.69
CA ASN A 271 27.86 3.31 14.44
C ASN A 271 28.37 4.49 13.60
N GLU A 272 27.50 5.15 12.84
CA GLU A 272 27.88 6.29 11.99
C GLU A 272 27.95 7.61 12.77
N ASN A 273 28.86 8.51 12.39
CA ASN A 273 28.98 9.84 12.99
C ASN A 273 28.94 9.82 14.53
N ARG A 274 29.77 8.95 15.13
CA ARG A 274 29.77 8.64 16.57
C ARG A 274 29.71 9.86 17.47
N GLU A 275 30.42 10.94 17.11
CA GLU A 275 30.43 12.19 17.87
C GLU A 275 29.06 12.89 17.86
N VAL A 276 28.43 12.98 16.69
CA VAL A 276 27.09 13.58 16.53
C VAL A 276 26.05 12.72 17.23
N LEU A 277 26.09 11.39 17.07
CA LEU A 277 25.19 10.49 17.78
C LEU A 277 25.38 10.60 19.30
N ALA A 278 26.62 10.57 19.78
CA ALA A 278 26.92 10.69 21.21
C ALA A 278 26.40 12.02 21.77
N TRP A 279 26.53 13.12 21.02
CA TRP A 279 25.95 14.41 21.41
C TRP A 279 24.42 14.37 21.40
N LYS A 280 23.80 13.79 20.37
CA LYS A 280 22.35 13.52 20.29
C LYS A 280 21.86 12.47 21.31
N PHE A 281 22.71 11.89 22.15
CA PHE A 281 22.31 11.12 23.32
C PHE A 281 22.40 11.91 24.62
N ARG A 282 23.20 12.98 24.66
CA ARG A 282 23.37 13.79 25.87
C ARG A 282 22.11 14.60 26.15
N THR A 283 21.84 14.78 27.43
CA THR A 283 20.78 15.64 27.94
C THR A 283 21.32 16.47 29.11
N GLN A 284 20.83 17.70 29.21
CA GLN A 284 21.13 18.59 30.33
C GLN A 284 20.15 18.42 31.50
N LYS A 285 19.11 17.57 31.37
CA LYS A 285 18.17 17.30 32.46
C LYS A 285 18.92 16.67 33.65
N ARG A 286 18.66 17.16 34.88
CA ARG A 286 19.30 16.69 36.13
C ARG A 286 18.26 16.60 37.25
N GLY A 287 18.24 15.48 37.96
CA GLY A 287 17.28 15.23 39.05
C GLY A 287 17.59 16.09 40.28
N GLN A 288 16.54 16.55 40.96
CA GLN A 288 16.62 17.36 42.19
C GLN A 288 15.37 17.19 43.07
N CYS A 289 15.02 15.95 43.44
CA CYS A 289 13.89 15.69 44.36
C CYS A 289 14.32 15.77 45.84
N SER A 290 13.33 15.88 46.74
CA SER A 290 13.55 15.86 48.21
C SER A 290 14.05 14.50 48.73
N GLY A 291 13.78 13.43 47.99
CA GLY A 291 14.11 12.06 48.36
C GLY A 291 13.01 11.31 49.11
N GLU A 292 11.94 11.99 49.53
CA GLU A 292 10.87 11.45 50.38
C GLU A 292 10.04 10.33 49.70
N HIS A 293 9.87 10.40 48.38
CA HIS A 293 8.95 9.53 47.62
C HIS A 293 9.67 8.56 46.67
N CYS A 294 10.94 8.24 46.91
CA CYS A 294 11.73 7.40 46.01
C CYS A 294 12.64 6.40 46.71
N THR A 295 12.40 6.12 48.00
CA THR A 295 13.27 5.25 48.81
C THR A 295 12.58 3.98 49.32
N GLN A 296 11.25 3.93 49.30
CA GLN A 296 10.48 2.76 49.74
C GLN A 296 9.61 2.18 48.62
N PRO A 297 9.42 0.85 48.59
CA PRO A 297 8.49 0.21 47.67
C PRO A 297 7.08 0.82 47.79
N GLY A 298 6.42 1.10 46.66
CA GLY A 298 5.10 1.73 46.61
C GLY A 298 5.10 3.26 46.51
N GLN A 299 6.20 3.94 46.87
CA GLN A 299 6.31 5.41 46.75
C GLN A 299 6.49 5.91 45.31
N LEU A 300 6.98 5.04 44.42
CA LEU A 300 7.19 5.39 43.01
C LEU A 300 5.88 5.62 42.25
N GLY A 301 4.73 5.28 42.84
CA GLY A 301 3.42 5.50 42.23
C GLY A 301 3.11 4.49 41.12
N THR A 302 2.50 4.95 40.03
CA THR A 302 2.11 4.12 38.87
C THR A 302 2.47 4.80 37.55
N TYR A 303 2.34 4.10 36.42
CA TYR A 303 2.45 4.71 35.09
C TYR A 303 1.06 4.83 34.45
N ARG A 304 0.77 5.95 33.80
CA ARG A 304 -0.48 6.19 33.06
C ARG A 304 -0.20 6.21 31.57
N LEU A 305 -0.63 5.16 30.87
CA LEU A 305 -0.51 5.04 29.40
C LEU A 305 -1.12 6.25 28.69
N GLU A 306 -2.31 6.69 29.11
CA GLU A 306 -3.05 7.82 28.52
C GLU A 306 -2.29 9.16 28.54
N ARG A 307 -1.37 9.32 29.49
CA ARG A 307 -0.56 10.53 29.67
C ARG A 307 0.91 10.32 29.32
N GLU A 308 1.28 9.09 28.97
CA GLU A 308 2.66 8.65 28.76
C GLU A 308 3.62 9.13 29.86
N ALA A 309 3.16 9.06 31.12
CA ALA A 309 3.84 9.66 32.25
C ALA A 309 3.68 8.85 33.53
N PHE A 310 4.70 8.93 34.40
CA PHE A 310 4.62 8.40 35.76
C PHE A 310 3.72 9.28 36.62
N GLN A 311 2.68 8.68 37.20
CA GLN A 311 1.87 9.27 38.26
C GLN A 311 2.54 8.98 39.60
N THR A 312 3.37 9.90 40.05
CA THR A 312 4.26 9.73 41.21
C THR A 312 4.48 11.06 41.94
N GLU A 313 4.76 10.99 43.23
CA GLU A 313 5.17 12.14 44.05
C GLU A 313 6.68 12.43 43.94
N CYS A 314 7.45 11.49 43.36
CA CYS A 314 8.85 11.73 43.04
C CYS A 314 8.96 12.70 41.85
N THR A 315 9.32 13.97 42.13
CA THR A 315 9.42 15.04 41.11
C THR A 315 10.40 14.74 39.97
N CYS A 316 11.43 13.90 40.21
CA CYS A 316 12.32 13.43 39.15
C CYS A 316 11.62 12.42 38.23
N LEU A 317 11.04 11.37 38.80
CA LEU A 317 10.40 10.31 38.03
C LEU A 317 9.18 10.83 37.25
N ALA A 318 8.40 11.75 37.83
CA ALA A 318 7.30 12.44 37.14
C ALA A 318 7.73 13.20 35.88
N ARG A 319 9.04 13.49 35.72
CA ARG A 319 9.65 14.18 34.57
C ARG A 319 10.50 13.24 33.71
N ASN A 320 10.30 11.93 33.83
CA ASN A 320 11.06 10.87 33.15
C ASN A 320 12.58 11.01 33.36
N LEU A 321 12.98 11.24 34.61
CA LEU A 321 14.36 11.53 35.00
C LEU A 321 14.73 10.69 36.23
N GLU A 322 15.88 10.01 36.16
CA GLU A 322 16.42 9.35 37.34
C GLU A 322 16.90 10.37 38.38
N CYS A 323 16.85 9.97 39.64
CA CYS A 323 17.42 10.76 40.71
C CYS A 323 18.93 10.88 40.52
N GLY A 324 19.43 12.12 40.58
CA GLY A 324 20.85 12.41 40.47
C GLY A 324 21.49 12.66 41.83
N GLU A 325 22.77 13.03 41.80
CA GLU A 325 23.55 13.38 43.00
C GLU A 325 23.03 14.61 43.75
N ARG A 326 22.24 15.46 43.07
CA ARG A 326 21.63 16.67 43.66
C ARG A 326 20.31 16.38 44.39
N CYS A 327 19.82 15.14 44.36
CA CYS A 327 18.60 14.75 45.09
C CYS A 327 18.90 14.46 46.56
N GLY A 328 17.94 14.72 47.44
CA GLY A 328 18.03 14.38 48.87
C GLY A 328 18.13 12.87 49.16
N CYS A 329 17.80 12.01 48.19
CA CYS A 329 17.94 10.55 48.28
C CYS A 329 19.34 10.02 47.89
N ALA A 330 20.26 10.87 47.44
CA ALA A 330 21.56 10.44 46.90
C ALA A 330 22.50 9.86 47.98
N ALA A 331 22.28 10.16 49.26
CA ALA A 331 23.09 9.64 50.36
C ALA A 331 22.61 8.24 50.83
N GLY A 332 23.24 7.16 50.33
CA GLY A 332 23.15 5.83 50.96
C GLY A 332 22.47 4.70 50.18
N GLY A 333 22.46 4.73 48.84
CA GLY A 333 22.18 3.55 47.99
C GLY A 333 20.73 3.01 47.97
N ARG A 334 19.80 3.63 48.71
CA ARG A 334 18.40 3.16 48.84
C ARG A 334 17.40 3.81 47.86
N CYS A 335 17.84 4.67 46.95
CA CYS A 335 16.93 5.28 45.97
C CYS A 335 16.47 4.24 44.94
N LEU A 336 15.16 4.04 44.81
CA LEU A 336 14.54 3.15 43.83
C LEU A 336 14.49 3.79 42.42
N ASN A 337 14.49 5.12 42.32
CA ASN A 337 14.55 5.86 41.04
C ASN A 337 16.01 6.08 40.54
N ARG A 338 16.86 5.07 40.70
CA ARG A 338 18.24 4.99 40.15
C ARG A 338 18.52 3.59 39.62
N ALA A 339 17.51 2.92 39.08
CA ALA A 339 17.59 1.51 38.70
C ALA A 339 18.46 1.32 37.46
N VAL A 340 18.37 2.24 36.50
CA VAL A 340 19.15 2.25 35.25
C VAL A 340 20.61 2.54 35.56
N SER A 341 20.90 3.70 36.17
CA SER A 341 22.28 4.10 36.50
C SER A 341 22.93 3.15 37.52
N GLY A 342 22.13 2.54 38.39
CA GLY A 342 22.56 1.50 39.33
C GLY A 342 22.69 0.10 38.73
N ARG A 343 22.44 -0.09 37.42
CA ARG A 343 22.48 -1.38 36.70
C ARG A 343 21.67 -2.51 37.38
N ARG A 344 20.49 -2.18 37.90
CA ARG A 344 19.58 -3.11 38.59
C ARG A 344 18.52 -3.68 37.64
N ALA A 345 18.94 -4.11 36.44
CA ALA A 345 18.08 -4.82 35.51
C ALA A 345 17.76 -6.23 36.03
N LEU A 346 16.68 -6.83 35.53
CA LEU A 346 16.32 -8.21 35.84
C LEU A 346 17.36 -9.19 35.27
N ALA A 347 17.61 -10.28 35.98
CA ALA A 347 18.56 -11.31 35.58
C ALA A 347 17.90 -12.36 34.67
N LEU A 348 18.35 -12.43 33.41
CA LEU A 348 17.97 -13.51 32.49
C LEU A 348 18.45 -14.87 33.04
N GLY A 349 17.55 -15.85 33.10
CA GLY A 349 17.76 -17.16 33.71
C GLY A 349 17.37 -17.27 35.19
N ALA A 350 17.10 -16.13 35.87
CA ALA A 350 16.72 -16.11 37.29
C ALA A 350 15.39 -15.38 37.53
N ASP A 351 15.29 -14.11 37.14
CA ASP A 351 14.05 -13.33 37.26
C ASP A 351 13.12 -13.56 36.06
N VAL A 352 13.71 -13.70 34.88
CA VAL A 352 13.04 -13.84 33.58
C VAL A 352 13.74 -14.93 32.79
N VAL A 353 12.98 -15.76 32.05
CA VAL A 353 13.51 -16.81 31.18
C VAL A 353 13.06 -16.60 29.75
N GLU A 354 13.94 -16.97 28.82
CA GLU A 354 13.68 -16.95 27.39
C GLU A 354 13.04 -18.28 26.96
N ILE A 355 11.85 -18.23 26.34
CA ILE A 355 11.13 -19.42 25.88
C ILE A 355 10.53 -19.23 24.49
N ASN A 356 10.19 -20.33 23.82
CA ASN A 356 9.32 -20.29 22.64
C ASN A 356 7.95 -19.76 23.05
N SER A 357 7.58 -18.60 22.53
CA SER A 357 6.34 -17.92 22.85
C SER A 357 5.27 -18.20 21.79
N TRP A 358 4.04 -18.32 22.27
CA TRP A 358 2.88 -18.70 21.48
C TRP A 358 1.74 -17.75 21.77
N GLY A 359 0.84 -17.59 20.81
CA GLY A 359 -0.31 -16.71 20.95
C GLY A 359 -1.35 -16.98 19.90
N PHE A 360 -2.41 -16.19 19.91
CA PHE A 360 -3.54 -16.39 19.02
C PHE A 360 -4.15 -15.04 18.67
N ASP A 361 -4.78 -14.99 17.50
CA ASP A 361 -5.39 -13.79 16.96
C ASP A 361 -6.70 -13.44 17.69
N CYS A 362 -7.28 -12.29 17.32
CA CYS A 362 -8.50 -11.79 17.95
C CYS A 362 -9.75 -12.64 17.66
N TYR A 363 -9.77 -13.40 16.57
CA TYR A 363 -10.87 -14.31 16.19
C TYR A 363 -10.80 -15.57 17.04
N THR A 364 -9.65 -16.24 17.12
CA THR A 364 -9.45 -17.39 18.01
C THR A 364 -9.75 -17.01 19.47
N ARG A 365 -9.30 -15.84 19.93
CA ARG A 365 -9.65 -15.33 21.26
C ARG A 365 -11.16 -15.24 21.46
N ARG A 366 -11.90 -14.74 20.46
CA ARG A 366 -13.35 -14.60 20.54
C ARG A 366 -14.03 -15.97 20.66
N ASN A 367 -13.59 -16.96 19.89
CA ASN A 367 -14.10 -18.34 19.99
C ASN A 367 -13.90 -18.93 21.40
N ILE A 368 -12.71 -18.72 21.99
CA ILE A 368 -12.42 -19.12 23.39
C ILE A 368 -13.34 -18.40 24.36
N HIS A 369 -13.47 -17.09 24.23
CA HIS A 369 -14.25 -16.25 25.13
C HIS A 369 -15.75 -16.61 25.09
N ASP A 370 -16.30 -16.80 23.90
CA ASP A 370 -17.71 -17.15 23.71
C ASP A 370 -18.00 -18.55 24.26
N ALA A 371 -17.11 -19.53 24.06
CA ALA A 371 -17.24 -20.87 24.66
C ALA A 371 -17.31 -20.82 26.20
N VAL A 372 -16.48 -19.97 26.84
CA VAL A 372 -16.49 -19.82 28.30
C VAL A 372 -17.75 -19.11 28.78
N LEU A 373 -18.16 -18.03 28.11
CA LEU A 373 -19.36 -17.28 28.48
C LEU A 373 -20.64 -18.11 28.33
N GLU A 374 -20.78 -18.85 27.24
CA GLU A 374 -21.93 -19.72 26.96
C GLU A 374 -22.02 -20.87 27.98
N SER A 375 -20.89 -21.35 28.49
CA SER A 375 -20.85 -22.36 29.55
C SER A 375 -21.21 -21.84 30.94
N GLN A 376 -21.28 -20.51 31.11
CA GLN A 376 -21.51 -19.84 32.39
C GLN A 376 -20.50 -20.23 33.49
N ALA A 377 -19.26 -20.57 33.10
CA ALA A 377 -18.21 -21.01 34.04
C ALA A 377 -17.95 -20.01 35.18
N PHE A 378 -18.11 -18.71 34.90
CA PHE A 378 -17.95 -17.60 35.85
C PHE A 378 -19.29 -16.95 36.27
N GLY A 379 -20.42 -17.57 35.97
CA GLY A 379 -21.76 -17.06 36.30
C GLY A 379 -22.63 -16.79 35.06
N ALA A 380 -23.89 -16.41 35.31
CA ALA A 380 -24.88 -16.22 34.25
C ALA A 380 -24.52 -15.01 33.37
N TYR A 381 -24.28 -15.27 32.09
CA TYR A 381 -24.15 -14.28 31.04
C TYR A 381 -25.20 -14.57 29.97
N ARG A 382 -26.02 -13.58 29.61
CA ARG A 382 -26.96 -13.68 28.49
C ARG A 382 -26.38 -12.93 27.30
N PRO A 383 -25.88 -13.62 26.26
CA PRO A 383 -25.52 -12.95 25.02
C PRO A 383 -26.80 -12.54 24.28
N ASP A 384 -26.90 -11.28 23.86
CA ASP A 384 -28.00 -10.79 23.04
C ASP A 384 -27.62 -10.91 21.54
N TYR A 385 -27.31 -12.14 21.10
CA TYR A 385 -26.84 -12.40 19.73
C TYR A 385 -27.89 -12.01 18.67
N ALA A 386 -29.18 -12.17 19.00
CA ALA A 386 -30.30 -11.80 18.13
C ALA A 386 -30.43 -10.28 17.89
N ALA A 387 -30.02 -9.44 18.85
CA ALA A 387 -29.97 -7.99 18.68
C ALA A 387 -28.77 -7.56 17.79
N ALA A 388 -27.64 -8.25 17.91
CA ALA A 388 -26.45 -8.01 17.08
C ALA A 388 -26.66 -8.41 15.62
N LEU A 389 -27.44 -9.46 15.35
CA LEU A 389 -27.81 -9.89 13.99
C LEU A 389 -28.88 -8.99 13.33
N LYS A 390 -29.76 -8.37 14.13
CA LYS A 390 -30.77 -7.41 13.64
C LYS A 390 -30.18 -6.00 13.41
N ALA A 391 -29.08 -5.66 14.07
CA ALA A 391 -28.26 -4.53 13.68
C ALA A 391 -27.49 -4.90 12.40
N LYS A 392 -28.09 -4.66 11.24
CA LYS A 392 -27.36 -4.63 9.97
C LYS A 392 -26.31 -3.52 10.02
N ASP A 393 -25.14 -3.87 10.54
CA ASP A 393 -23.85 -3.41 10.06
C ASP A 393 -22.92 -4.62 10.21
N ASN A 394 -22.95 -5.47 9.18
CA ASN A 394 -21.74 -6.12 8.68
C ASN A 394 -20.59 -5.13 8.87
N GLN A 395 -19.47 -5.50 9.46
CA GLN A 395 -18.20 -5.13 8.84
C GLN A 395 -17.00 -5.81 9.50
N ASP A 396 -16.17 -6.31 8.60
CA ASP A 396 -14.82 -6.84 8.78
C ASP A 396 -13.87 -5.69 9.21
N PRO A 397 -13.18 -5.79 10.37
CA PRO A 397 -12.25 -4.76 10.84
C PRO A 397 -11.08 -4.49 9.88
N LEU A 398 -10.66 -5.52 9.13
CA LEU A 398 -9.50 -5.49 8.24
C LEU A 398 -9.84 -4.99 6.83
N LYS A 399 -11.11 -5.12 6.40
CA LYS A 399 -11.58 -4.52 5.14
C LYS A 399 -11.68 -2.98 5.17
N ARG A 400 -11.56 -2.37 6.35
CA ARG A 400 -11.76 -0.91 6.52
C ARG A 400 -10.53 -0.11 6.94
N GLY A 401 -9.39 -0.75 7.22
CA GLY A 401 -8.24 -0.03 7.78
C GLY A 401 -8.56 0.58 9.17
N GLU A 402 -9.43 -0.07 9.93
CA GLU A 402 -9.85 0.38 11.26
C GLU A 402 -8.89 -0.14 12.33
N THR A 403 -8.31 0.78 13.11
CA THR A 403 -7.80 0.47 14.45
C THR A 403 -9.01 0.27 15.36
N LEU A 404 -9.17 -0.91 15.97
CA LEU A 404 -10.11 -1.07 17.08
C LEU A 404 -9.73 -0.05 18.16
N HIS A 405 -10.64 0.88 18.43
CA HIS A 405 -10.40 2.03 19.28
C HIS A 405 -9.99 1.63 20.70
N HIS A 406 -9.05 2.41 21.23
CA HIS A 406 -8.77 2.51 22.65
C HIS A 406 -9.98 3.16 23.34
N GLU A 407 -10.77 2.43 24.13
CA GLU A 407 -11.37 3.07 25.29
C GLU A 407 -10.24 3.22 26.32
N PRO A 408 -9.99 4.42 26.87
CA PRO A 408 -9.07 4.57 27.99
C PRO A 408 -9.55 3.69 29.14
N ALA A 409 -8.68 2.81 29.62
CA ALA A 409 -8.97 1.94 30.74
C ALA A 409 -9.09 2.78 32.03
N GLY A 410 -10.29 3.31 32.34
CA GLY A 410 -10.44 4.02 33.62
C GLY A 410 -11.67 4.87 33.89
N THR A 411 -12.70 4.96 33.03
CA THR A 411 -13.90 5.74 33.40
C THR A 411 -14.89 4.94 34.25
N ALA A 412 -14.47 4.55 35.46
CA ALA A 412 -15.40 4.38 36.57
C ALA A 412 -15.66 5.78 37.16
N ALA A 413 -16.59 6.52 36.57
CA ALA A 413 -17.10 7.75 37.17
C ALA A 413 -17.72 7.41 38.54
N ARG A 414 -17.18 7.97 39.63
CA ARG A 414 -17.88 7.98 40.91
C ARG A 414 -19.00 9.04 40.86
N PRO A 415 -20.21 8.72 41.35
CA PRO A 415 -21.28 9.70 41.45
C PRO A 415 -21.08 10.55 42.70
N LYS A 416 -20.96 11.87 42.55
CA LYS A 416 -21.50 12.87 43.49
C LYS A 416 -21.43 14.28 42.90
N ASP A 417 -22.58 14.93 42.97
CA ASP A 417 -22.84 16.38 42.92
C ASP A 417 -22.73 17.11 41.57
N LEU A 418 -23.88 17.20 40.88
CA LEU A 418 -24.53 18.46 40.47
C LEU A 418 -25.90 18.14 39.84
N GLY A 419 -26.92 18.88 40.27
CA GLY A 419 -28.34 18.54 40.09
C GLY A 419 -28.98 18.96 38.76
N LEU A 420 -30.16 18.36 38.56
CA LEU A 420 -31.30 18.77 37.70
C LEU A 420 -31.19 18.55 36.17
N SER A 421 -31.79 17.45 35.69
CA SER A 421 -33.10 17.48 35.02
C SER A 421 -33.59 16.06 34.67
N ARG A 422 -34.89 15.81 34.86
CA ARG A 422 -35.56 14.53 34.57
C ARG A 422 -35.79 14.39 33.06
N GLY A 423 -35.30 13.31 32.46
CA GLY A 423 -35.66 12.92 31.08
C GLY A 423 -35.09 11.56 30.66
N ALA A 424 -35.98 10.58 30.46
CA ALA A 424 -35.82 9.27 29.82
C ALA A 424 -34.66 8.35 30.27
N ALA A 425 -35.03 7.24 30.93
CA ALA A 425 -34.13 6.18 31.34
C ALA A 425 -33.51 5.45 30.13
N SER A 426 -32.19 5.54 29.98
CA SER A 426 -31.38 4.61 29.19
C SER A 426 -31.23 3.28 29.96
N PRO A 427 -31.31 2.10 29.31
CA PRO A 427 -31.25 0.82 30.01
C PRO A 427 -29.86 0.61 30.61
N ARG A 428 -29.80 0.49 31.94
CA ARG A 428 -28.61 0.11 32.70
C ARG A 428 -28.07 -1.21 32.16
N ARG A 429 -26.95 -1.21 31.42
CA ARG A 429 -26.14 -2.43 31.23
C ARG A 429 -25.75 -2.94 32.62
N CYS A 430 -26.14 -4.17 32.93
CA CYS A 430 -26.06 -4.73 34.28
C CYS A 430 -24.59 -4.90 34.73
N ALA A 431 -24.20 -4.31 35.87
CA ALA A 431 -22.84 -4.37 36.42
C ALA A 431 -22.30 -5.81 36.60
N ALA A 432 -23.19 -6.78 36.83
CA ALA A 432 -22.85 -8.20 36.94
C ALA A 432 -22.32 -8.81 35.63
N ALA A 433 -22.79 -8.34 34.46
CA ALA A 433 -22.33 -8.84 33.16
C ALA A 433 -20.92 -8.32 32.81
N VAL A 434 -20.57 -7.12 33.29
CA VAL A 434 -19.23 -6.53 33.14
C VAL A 434 -18.20 -7.29 33.99
N ASP A 435 -18.59 -7.74 35.19
CA ASP A 435 -17.75 -8.53 36.08
C ASP A 435 -17.42 -9.93 35.51
N VAL A 436 -18.40 -10.64 34.96
CA VAL A 436 -18.18 -11.96 34.34
C VAL A 436 -17.21 -11.88 33.17
N GLN A 437 -17.38 -10.89 32.29
CA GLN A 437 -16.49 -10.70 31.15
C GLN A 437 -15.05 -10.38 31.57
N ALA A 438 -14.84 -9.56 32.60
CA ALA A 438 -13.52 -9.27 33.12
C ALA A 438 -12.82 -10.53 33.66
N ARG A 439 -13.57 -11.42 34.34
CA ARG A 439 -13.07 -12.70 34.85
C ARG A 439 -12.67 -13.68 33.75
N VAL A 440 -13.40 -13.71 32.62
CA VAL A 440 -13.00 -14.52 31.46
C VAL A 440 -11.69 -14.01 30.87
N VAL A 441 -11.53 -12.68 30.72
CA VAL A 441 -10.29 -12.08 30.21
C VAL A 441 -9.12 -12.42 31.13
N ASP A 442 -9.30 -12.23 32.44
CA ASP A 442 -8.29 -12.55 33.45
C ASP A 442 -7.90 -14.03 33.41
N TRP A 443 -8.86 -14.94 33.23
CA TRP A 443 -8.60 -16.37 33.07
C TRP A 443 -7.81 -16.71 31.81
N VAL A 444 -8.15 -16.09 30.67
CA VAL A 444 -7.40 -16.30 29.42
C VAL A 444 -5.94 -15.85 29.58
N GLU A 445 -5.72 -14.66 30.13
CA GLU A 445 -4.39 -14.06 30.25
C GLU A 445 -3.54 -14.69 31.36
N ARG A 446 -4.14 -15.13 32.48
CA ARG A 446 -3.39 -15.64 33.65
C ARG A 446 -3.38 -17.15 33.81
N ALA A 447 -4.27 -17.87 33.13
CA ALA A 447 -4.31 -19.34 33.22
C ALA A 447 -4.02 -19.99 31.86
N LEU A 448 -4.74 -19.61 30.80
CA LEU A 448 -4.61 -20.28 29.50
C LEU A 448 -3.30 -19.92 28.78
N MET A 449 -2.96 -18.64 28.65
CA MET A 449 -1.74 -18.22 27.94
C MET A 449 -0.45 -18.72 28.61
N PRO A 450 -0.29 -18.68 29.96
CA PRO A 450 0.86 -19.29 30.62
C PRO A 450 0.92 -20.81 30.40
N ALA A 451 -0.22 -21.50 30.47
CA ALA A 451 -0.28 -22.94 30.21
C ALA A 451 0.09 -23.29 28.77
N ILE A 452 -0.31 -22.47 27.79
CA ILE A 452 0.09 -22.61 26.39
C ILE A 452 1.62 -22.51 26.28
N SER A 453 2.20 -21.45 26.84
CA SER A 453 3.64 -21.16 26.70
C SER A 453 4.53 -22.15 27.47
N ALA A 454 4.05 -22.69 28.59
CA ALA A 454 4.75 -23.71 29.37
C ALA A 454 4.99 -25.02 28.62
N GLN A 455 4.31 -25.25 27.48
CA GLN A 455 4.48 -26.45 26.66
C GLN A 455 5.73 -26.43 25.78
N GLY A 456 6.43 -25.29 25.68
CA GLY A 456 7.66 -25.18 24.89
C GLY A 456 7.41 -25.36 23.39
N ARG A 457 7.89 -26.47 22.79
CA ARG A 457 7.73 -26.71 21.34
C ARG A 457 6.30 -27.05 20.93
N ASP A 458 5.48 -27.51 21.86
CA ASP A 458 4.12 -27.98 21.60
C ASP A 458 3.04 -26.94 21.94
N GLY A 459 3.43 -25.66 22.06
CA GLY A 459 2.48 -24.58 22.42
C GLY A 459 1.34 -24.40 21.42
N TRP A 460 1.45 -24.95 20.21
CA TRP A 460 0.37 -24.97 19.22
C TRP A 460 -0.86 -25.78 19.67
N ASP A 461 -0.69 -26.76 20.57
CA ASP A 461 -1.77 -27.65 21.01
C ASP A 461 -2.55 -27.03 22.19
N VAL A 462 -3.66 -26.39 21.85
CA VAL A 462 -4.58 -25.80 22.83
C VAL A 462 -5.24 -26.86 23.72
N THR A 463 -5.45 -28.09 23.22
CA THR A 463 -6.13 -29.15 23.98
C THR A 463 -5.26 -29.62 25.15
N ARG A 464 -3.95 -29.75 24.91
CA ARG A 464 -2.98 -30.07 25.95
C ARG A 464 -2.81 -28.92 26.97
N ALA A 465 -2.83 -27.66 26.52
CA ALA A 465 -2.87 -26.51 27.43
C ALA A 465 -4.10 -26.56 28.35
N LEU A 466 -5.30 -26.80 27.78
CA LEU A 466 -6.55 -26.89 28.52
C LEU A 466 -6.54 -28.06 29.53
N ALA A 467 -5.95 -29.20 29.16
CA ALA A 467 -5.77 -30.32 30.08
C ALA A 467 -4.88 -29.95 31.29
N ALA A 468 -3.79 -29.22 31.06
CA ALA A 468 -2.92 -28.72 32.12
C ALA A 468 -3.67 -27.71 33.03
N VAL A 469 -4.43 -26.77 32.45
CA VAL A 469 -5.27 -25.83 33.23
C VAL A 469 -6.30 -26.58 34.07
N LYS A 470 -6.94 -27.62 33.53
CA LYS A 470 -7.89 -28.46 34.30
C LYS A 470 -7.21 -29.16 35.48
N ALA A 471 -6.03 -29.75 35.25
CA ALA A 471 -5.28 -30.43 36.30
C ALA A 471 -4.88 -29.46 37.43
N GLN A 472 -4.33 -28.29 37.08
CA GLN A 472 -3.95 -27.26 38.03
C GLN A 472 -5.17 -26.70 38.78
N ALA A 473 -6.25 -26.40 38.07
CA ALA A 473 -7.49 -25.90 38.68
C ALA A 473 -8.09 -26.92 39.66
N LYS A 474 -7.98 -28.22 39.38
CA LYS A 474 -8.42 -29.29 40.29
C LYS A 474 -7.53 -29.35 41.54
N ALA A 475 -6.21 -29.20 41.39
CA ALA A 475 -5.27 -29.17 42.51
C ALA A 475 -5.51 -27.96 43.42
N ASP A 476 -5.78 -26.78 42.83
CA ASP A 476 -6.00 -25.53 43.57
C ASP A 476 -7.44 -25.35 44.09
N GLY A 477 -8.36 -26.28 43.79
CA GLY A 477 -9.79 -26.13 44.12
C GLY A 477 -10.53 -25.04 43.32
N ARG A 478 -9.97 -24.57 42.21
CA ARG A 478 -10.53 -23.50 41.35
C ARG A 478 -11.58 -24.04 40.37
N THR A 479 -12.77 -24.35 40.90
CA THR A 479 -13.88 -24.95 40.12
C THR A 479 -14.26 -24.19 38.86
N GLU A 480 -14.26 -22.86 38.90
CA GLU A 480 -14.62 -22.00 37.76
C GLU A 480 -13.61 -22.12 36.61
N SER A 481 -12.31 -22.10 36.92
CA SER A 481 -11.23 -22.32 35.95
C SER A 481 -11.30 -23.71 35.33
N TYR A 482 -11.66 -24.73 36.11
CA TYR A 482 -11.86 -26.08 35.58
C TYR A 482 -13.02 -26.12 34.57
N ARG A 483 -14.15 -25.49 34.90
CA ARG A 483 -15.33 -25.41 34.02
C ARG A 483 -15.02 -24.63 32.74
N ALA A 484 -14.34 -23.49 32.84
CA ALA A 484 -13.92 -22.70 31.69
C ALA A 484 -13.03 -23.52 30.74
N ALA A 485 -12.01 -24.20 31.27
CA ALA A 485 -11.14 -25.04 30.47
C ALA A 485 -11.87 -26.24 29.84
N ALA A 486 -12.82 -26.85 30.57
CA ALA A 486 -13.64 -27.93 30.05
C ALA A 486 -14.59 -27.48 28.93
N ALA A 487 -15.15 -26.27 29.04
CA ALA A 487 -16.02 -25.69 28.03
C ALA A 487 -15.28 -25.42 26.70
N VAL A 488 -14.10 -24.82 26.78
CA VAL A 488 -13.27 -24.60 25.58
C VAL A 488 -12.85 -25.93 24.97
N ALA A 489 -12.45 -26.92 25.78
CA ALA A 489 -12.07 -28.24 25.27
C ALA A 489 -13.25 -28.97 24.58
N ALA A 490 -14.46 -28.86 25.14
CA ALA A 490 -15.67 -29.39 24.53
C ALA A 490 -15.97 -28.69 23.20
N ARG A 491 -15.85 -27.35 23.14
CA ARG A 491 -16.04 -26.59 21.91
C ARG A 491 -15.02 -26.96 20.84
N VAL A 492 -13.74 -27.12 21.20
CA VAL A 492 -12.69 -27.59 20.28
C VAL A 492 -13.02 -28.97 19.71
N ALA A 493 -13.54 -29.89 20.54
CA ALA A 493 -13.96 -31.22 20.10
C ALA A 493 -15.21 -31.19 19.19
N GLU A 494 -16.11 -30.22 19.41
CA GLU A 494 -17.34 -30.03 18.64
C GLU A 494 -17.07 -29.47 17.23
N VAL A 495 -16.23 -28.42 17.11
CA VAL A 495 -16.07 -27.66 15.85
C VAL A 495 -14.74 -27.90 15.14
N GLY A 496 -13.80 -28.56 15.82
CA GLY A 496 -12.46 -28.82 15.33
C GLY A 496 -11.41 -27.77 15.76
N PRO A 497 -10.11 -28.15 15.76
CA PRO A 497 -9.02 -27.30 16.24
C PRO A 497 -8.71 -26.10 15.34
N ASP A 498 -9.20 -26.08 14.10
CA ASP A 498 -8.95 -25.00 13.15
C ASP A 498 -9.53 -23.64 13.55
N TYR A 499 -10.55 -23.63 14.41
CA TYR A 499 -11.14 -22.40 14.97
C TYR A 499 -10.44 -21.93 16.26
N PHE A 500 -9.42 -22.67 16.69
CA PHE A 500 -8.69 -22.45 17.94
C PHE A 500 -7.18 -22.47 17.71
N ARG A 501 -6.73 -21.95 16.56
CA ARG A 501 -5.33 -21.99 16.14
C ARG A 501 -4.45 -21.16 17.07
N ILE A 502 -3.42 -21.80 17.59
CA ILE A 502 -2.34 -21.16 18.32
C ILE A 502 -1.13 -21.08 17.40
N HIS A 503 -0.54 -19.90 17.32
CA HIS A 503 0.54 -19.56 16.40
C HIS A 503 1.83 -19.25 17.16
N PRO A 504 3.00 -19.62 16.61
CA PRO A 504 4.27 -19.24 17.18
C PRO A 504 4.46 -17.72 17.04
N LYS A 505 4.95 -17.06 18.10
CA LYS A 505 5.34 -15.64 18.09
C LYS A 505 6.85 -15.45 17.97
N GLY A 506 7.60 -16.54 17.99
CA GLY A 506 9.05 -16.55 18.10
C GLY A 506 9.46 -16.80 19.54
N VAL A 507 10.46 -16.06 19.99
CA VAL A 507 10.95 -16.12 21.36
C VAL A 507 10.33 -15.01 22.18
N GLY A 508 9.92 -15.31 23.41
CA GLY A 508 9.38 -14.34 24.37
C GLY A 508 10.00 -14.46 25.74
N MET A 509 9.87 -13.38 26.53
CA MET A 509 10.43 -13.25 27.87
C MET A 509 9.36 -13.56 28.91
N VAL A 510 9.54 -14.61 29.72
CA VAL A 510 8.56 -15.02 30.75
C VAL A 510 9.11 -14.86 32.15
N VAL A 511 8.30 -14.37 33.07
CA VAL A 511 8.68 -14.20 34.48
C VAL A 511 8.91 -15.57 35.13
N ALA A 512 10.12 -15.80 35.63
CA ALA A 512 10.50 -17.02 36.36
C ALA A 512 10.39 -16.83 37.88
N ARG A 513 10.39 -15.59 38.36
CA ARG A 513 10.36 -15.30 39.80
C ARG A 513 9.02 -15.74 40.43
N PRO A 514 9.03 -16.60 41.47
CA PRO A 514 7.80 -17.15 42.07
C PRO A 514 6.81 -16.09 42.55
N ASP A 515 7.31 -15.04 43.20
CA ASP A 515 6.48 -13.94 43.72
C ASP A 515 6.06 -12.92 42.64
N GLY A 516 6.36 -13.18 41.35
CA GLY A 516 6.10 -12.24 40.26
C GLY A 516 6.91 -10.94 40.37
N LEU A 517 6.65 -9.99 39.48
CA LEU A 517 7.28 -8.66 39.42
C LEU A 517 6.30 -7.58 39.87
N PRO A 518 6.60 -6.74 40.89
CA PRO A 518 5.80 -5.59 41.27
C PRO A 518 5.64 -4.57 40.13
N PRO A 519 4.64 -3.67 40.20
CA PRO A 519 4.57 -2.49 39.32
C PRO A 519 5.82 -1.61 39.44
N LEU A 520 6.14 -0.88 38.36
CA LEU A 520 7.31 0.00 38.23
C LEU A 520 8.66 -0.69 38.52
N THR A 521 8.74 -2.00 38.31
CA THR A 521 10.01 -2.74 38.30
C THR A 521 10.74 -2.41 37.01
N PHE A 522 11.99 -1.94 37.13
CA PHE A 522 12.89 -1.78 35.98
C PHE A 522 13.25 -3.15 35.41
N VAL A 523 12.90 -3.37 34.14
CA VAL A 523 13.14 -4.64 33.43
C VAL A 523 14.56 -4.64 32.86
N GLU A 524 14.83 -3.83 31.85
CA GLU A 524 16.14 -3.59 31.25
C GLU A 524 16.07 -2.32 30.35
N GLU A 525 17.22 -1.81 29.91
CA GLU A 525 17.27 -0.83 28.82
C GLU A 525 17.02 -1.53 27.47
N TYR A 526 16.32 -0.86 26.55
CA TYR A 526 16.25 -1.29 25.15
C TYR A 526 17.52 -0.83 24.43
N LEU A 527 18.53 -1.71 24.42
CA LEU A 527 19.83 -1.46 23.79
C LEU A 527 19.88 -1.99 22.36
N GLY A 528 20.71 -1.35 21.54
CA GLY A 528 20.98 -1.77 20.17
C GLY A 528 22.02 -0.89 19.49
N GLU A 529 22.17 -1.11 18.19
CA GLU A 529 22.94 -0.27 17.29
C GLU A 529 22.16 1.01 16.98
N VAL A 530 22.79 2.16 17.14
CA VAL A 530 22.09 3.45 16.99
C VAL A 530 22.41 4.07 15.65
N HIS A 531 21.35 4.48 14.97
CA HIS A 531 21.38 5.11 13.68
C HIS A 531 20.71 6.49 13.67
N ALA A 532 21.31 7.40 12.91
CA ALA A 532 20.65 8.63 12.49
C ALA A 532 19.48 8.30 11.54
N PRO A 533 18.42 9.13 11.52
CA PRO A 533 17.28 8.92 10.64
C PRO A 533 17.65 8.64 9.18
N TRP A 534 18.53 9.44 8.56
CA TRP A 534 18.88 9.23 7.16
C TRP A 534 19.47 7.83 6.90
N ARG A 535 20.28 7.31 7.83
CA ARG A 535 20.95 6.01 7.72
C ARG A 535 19.99 4.85 7.96
N TRP A 536 19.09 4.99 8.93
CA TRP A 536 18.07 4.00 9.19
C TRP A 536 17.18 3.74 7.96
N PHE A 537 16.74 4.78 7.27
CA PHE A 537 15.93 4.61 6.06
C PHE A 537 16.72 3.97 4.91
N GLU A 538 18.05 4.13 4.83
CA GLU A 538 18.88 3.36 3.89
C GLU A 538 18.94 1.87 4.24
N ILE A 539 19.04 1.55 5.53
CA ILE A 539 19.02 0.17 6.03
C ILE A 539 17.69 -0.47 5.67
N GLN A 540 16.56 0.20 5.94
CA GLN A 540 15.24 -0.27 5.55
C GLN A 540 15.12 -0.48 4.03
N ASP A 541 15.59 0.47 3.22
CA ASP A 541 15.61 0.35 1.75
C ASP A 541 16.42 -0.89 1.30
N ALA A 542 17.53 -1.18 1.98
CA ALA A 542 18.36 -2.34 1.69
C ALA A 542 17.67 -3.65 2.09
N ILE A 543 17.05 -3.69 3.28
CA ILE A 543 16.32 -4.87 3.78
C ILE A 543 15.16 -5.20 2.84
N LYS A 544 14.36 -4.21 2.46
CA LYS A 544 13.21 -4.38 1.55
C LYS A 544 13.63 -4.88 0.17
N LYS A 545 14.79 -4.47 -0.34
CA LYS A 545 15.34 -5.02 -1.60
C LYS A 545 15.83 -6.46 -1.45
N GLY A 546 16.27 -6.86 -0.25
CA GLY A 546 16.70 -8.21 0.06
C GLY A 546 15.55 -9.21 0.29
N SER A 547 14.40 -8.75 0.81
CA SER A 547 13.38 -9.63 1.41
C SER A 547 12.32 -10.25 0.48
N LYS A 548 12.44 -10.11 -0.85
CA LYS A 548 11.58 -10.73 -1.90
C LYS A 548 10.15 -11.11 -1.43
N ASP A 549 9.33 -10.08 -1.18
CA ASP A 549 7.90 -10.16 -0.81
C ASP A 549 7.52 -10.62 0.61
N GLU A 550 8.45 -11.12 1.43
CA GLU A 550 8.18 -11.38 2.86
C GLU A 550 8.29 -10.11 3.70
N LEU A 551 7.43 -9.99 4.73
CA LEU A 551 7.57 -8.94 5.74
C LEU A 551 8.87 -9.18 6.51
N PRO A 552 9.83 -8.25 6.48
CA PRO A 552 11.04 -8.39 7.26
C PRO A 552 10.75 -8.19 8.76
N ASP A 553 11.45 -8.95 9.60
CA ASP A 553 11.39 -8.78 11.05
C ASP A 553 12.20 -7.53 11.45
N PHE A 554 11.51 -6.56 12.04
CA PHE A 554 12.12 -5.33 12.53
C PHE A 554 12.24 -5.37 14.06
N TYR A 555 13.46 -5.14 14.55
CA TYR A 555 13.78 -5.00 15.98
C TYR A 555 14.16 -3.55 16.31
N ASN A 556 13.65 -2.60 15.54
CA ASN A 556 13.98 -1.20 15.74
C ASN A 556 12.97 -0.51 16.65
N ILE A 557 13.48 0.42 17.45
CA ILE A 557 12.67 1.36 18.22
C ILE A 557 13.17 2.78 18.01
N VAL A 558 12.28 3.76 18.07
CA VAL A 558 12.64 5.18 17.96
C VAL A 558 12.91 5.74 19.35
N LEU A 559 14.11 6.29 19.56
CA LEU A 559 14.40 7.13 20.72
C LEU A 559 14.01 8.56 20.36
N GLU A 560 12.87 9.01 20.91
CA GLU A 560 12.41 10.39 20.77
C GLU A 560 12.93 11.23 21.94
N ARG A 561 13.74 12.24 21.62
CA ARG A 561 14.19 13.20 22.63
C ARG A 561 13.00 14.05 23.08
N PRO A 562 12.77 14.21 24.40
CA PRO A 562 11.69 15.05 24.91
C PRO A 562 11.76 16.50 24.40
N ARG A 563 10.60 17.10 24.07
CA ARG A 563 10.50 18.50 23.60
C ARG A 563 10.97 19.54 24.62
N ASP A 564 10.85 19.19 25.91
CA ASP A 564 11.28 20.00 27.05
C ASP A 564 12.79 19.90 27.33
N ASP A 565 13.54 19.10 26.54
CA ASP A 565 14.99 19.08 26.62
C ASP A 565 15.59 20.40 26.08
N PRO A 566 16.59 21.01 26.76
CA PRO A 566 17.19 22.26 26.31
C PRO A 566 17.75 22.23 24.89
N SER A 567 18.25 21.08 24.43
CA SER A 567 18.76 20.92 23.07
C SER A 567 17.66 20.72 22.01
N GLY A 568 16.40 20.54 22.44
CA GLY A 568 15.22 20.43 21.58
C GLY A 568 14.94 19.03 21.05
N TYR A 569 13.71 18.77 20.61
CA TYR A 569 13.22 17.50 20.08
C TYR A 569 14.04 17.03 18.87
N ASP A 570 14.32 15.73 18.83
CA ASP A 570 14.98 15.01 17.73
C ASP A 570 14.66 13.51 17.87
N CYS A 571 14.96 12.70 16.86
CA CYS A 571 14.79 11.25 16.92
C CYS A 571 16.02 10.48 16.45
N LEU A 572 16.26 9.33 17.07
CA LEU A 572 17.26 8.33 16.69
C LEU A 572 16.59 6.97 16.55
N PHE A 573 17.15 6.10 15.72
CA PHE A 573 16.66 4.73 15.55
C PHE A 573 17.63 3.77 16.22
N ILE A 574 17.14 2.94 17.12
CA ILE A 574 17.91 1.87 17.76
C ILE A 574 17.51 0.58 17.08
N ASP A 575 18.43 -0.07 16.38
CA ASP A 575 18.27 -1.38 15.78
C ASP A 575 18.85 -2.45 16.70
N ALA A 576 17.98 -3.30 17.26
CA ALA A 576 18.38 -4.37 18.17
C ALA A 576 18.41 -5.76 17.50
N ALA A 577 18.44 -5.80 16.17
CA ALA A 577 18.27 -7.04 15.41
C ALA A 577 19.46 -8.01 15.60
N ALA A 578 20.69 -7.52 15.41
CA ALA A 578 21.93 -8.30 15.55
C ALA A 578 22.57 -8.15 16.94
N LYS A 579 22.52 -6.95 17.52
CA LYS A 579 23.10 -6.63 18.82
C LYS A 579 22.06 -5.89 19.65
N GLY A 580 21.79 -6.36 20.87
CA GLY A 580 20.73 -5.78 21.68
C GLY A 580 20.71 -6.27 23.12
N ALA A 581 19.57 -6.14 23.78
CA ALA A 581 19.33 -6.62 25.13
C ALA A 581 18.19 -7.65 25.15
N PHE A 582 17.93 -8.36 26.25
CA PHE A 582 16.80 -9.31 26.23
C PHE A 582 15.45 -8.58 26.11
N ALA A 583 15.39 -7.30 26.54
CA ALA A 583 14.23 -6.44 26.30
C ALA A 583 13.87 -6.29 24.82
N SER A 584 14.82 -6.45 23.88
CA SER A 584 14.51 -6.39 22.44
C SER A 584 13.82 -7.66 21.91
N ARG A 585 13.73 -8.71 22.73
CA ARG A 585 13.04 -9.97 22.46
C ARG A 585 11.67 -10.06 23.15
N MET A 586 11.23 -9.01 23.82
CA MET A 586 9.88 -8.94 24.41
C MET A 586 8.82 -8.78 23.32
N SER A 587 7.73 -9.52 23.44
CA SER A 587 6.64 -9.54 22.46
C SER A 587 5.74 -8.30 22.54
N HIS A 588 5.02 -8.05 21.44
CA HIS A 588 3.95 -7.06 21.40
C HIS A 588 2.71 -7.53 22.20
N SER A 589 2.06 -6.60 22.90
CA SER A 589 0.67 -6.74 23.32
C SER A 589 -0.11 -5.42 23.19
N CYS A 590 -1.37 -5.51 22.77
CA CYS A 590 -2.29 -4.35 22.73
C CYS A 590 -2.78 -3.94 24.13
N THR A 591 -2.68 -4.81 25.14
CA THR A 591 -2.88 -4.49 26.56
C THR A 591 -1.64 -4.92 27.32
N PRO A 592 -0.54 -4.18 27.19
CA PRO A 592 0.76 -4.61 27.68
C PRO A 592 0.85 -4.60 29.21
N ASN A 593 1.80 -5.36 29.73
CA ASN A 593 2.15 -5.34 31.16
C ASN A 593 3.47 -4.59 31.45
N CYS A 594 4.18 -4.15 30.41
CA CYS A 594 5.36 -3.31 30.46
C CYS A 594 5.23 -2.10 29.53
N GLN A 595 6.03 -1.07 29.77
CA GLN A 595 6.13 0.12 28.92
C GLN A 595 7.58 0.51 28.71
N ALA A 596 7.93 0.79 27.45
CA ALA A 596 9.18 1.44 27.10
C ALA A 596 9.04 2.97 27.27
N VAL A 597 9.94 3.58 28.04
CA VAL A 597 9.91 5.01 28.36
C VAL A 597 11.27 5.64 28.09
N VAL A 598 11.29 6.78 27.39
CA VAL A 598 12.52 7.56 27.24
C VAL A 598 12.83 8.26 28.57
N MET A 599 13.93 7.88 29.19
CA MET A 599 14.41 8.38 30.47
C MET A 599 15.70 9.18 30.29
N ALA A 600 15.85 10.24 31.07
CA ALA A 600 17.12 10.91 31.29
C ALA A 600 17.83 10.27 32.50
N CYS A 601 18.98 9.64 32.26
CA CYS A 601 19.76 8.93 33.27
C CYS A 601 21.22 9.41 33.18
N ASP A 602 21.77 9.96 34.28
CA ASP A 602 23.15 10.46 34.37
C ASP A 602 23.60 11.33 33.17
N GLY A 603 22.70 12.22 32.72
CA GLY A 603 22.96 13.14 31.61
C GLY A 603 22.95 12.52 30.22
N ARG A 604 22.43 11.29 30.08
CA ARG A 604 22.20 10.58 28.82
C ARG A 604 20.73 10.16 28.71
N LEU A 605 20.18 10.21 27.50
CA LEU A 605 18.88 9.62 27.19
C LEU A 605 19.00 8.10 27.00
N THR A 606 17.99 7.36 27.42
CA THR A 606 17.87 5.92 27.21
C THR A 606 16.42 5.52 27.11
N ILE A 607 16.14 4.34 26.54
CA ILE A 607 14.81 3.74 26.59
C ILE A 607 14.84 2.67 27.68
N ALA A 608 14.14 2.92 28.79
CA ALA A 608 14.03 1.99 29.90
C ALA A 608 12.65 1.32 29.89
N VAL A 609 12.62 0.00 30.09
CA VAL A 609 11.38 -0.77 30.16
C VAL A 609 10.99 -0.96 31.63
N TYR A 610 9.74 -0.63 31.97
CA TYR A 610 9.18 -0.81 33.31
C TYR A 610 7.90 -1.62 33.29
N THR A 611 7.66 -2.42 34.32
CA THR A 611 6.35 -3.07 34.52
C THR A 611 5.27 -2.03 34.87
N LEU A 612 4.07 -2.19 34.32
CA LEU A 612 2.92 -1.31 34.54
C LEU A 612 2.06 -1.76 35.72
N ARG A 613 2.05 -3.06 35.97
CA ARG A 613 1.28 -3.74 37.02
C ARG A 613 2.13 -4.84 37.65
N HIS A 614 1.56 -5.51 38.63
CA HIS A 614 2.13 -6.77 39.07
C HIS A 614 2.05 -7.81 37.94
N VAL A 615 3.15 -8.50 37.65
CA VAL A 615 3.26 -9.53 36.61
C VAL A 615 3.61 -10.86 37.27
N ALA A 616 2.71 -11.83 37.26
CA ALA A 616 2.89 -13.10 37.96
C ALA A 616 3.94 -14.01 37.29
N ALA A 617 4.44 -15.00 38.03
CA ALA A 617 5.26 -16.07 37.47
C ALA A 617 4.53 -16.76 36.30
N GLY A 618 5.24 -17.03 35.21
CA GLY A 618 4.68 -17.64 34.01
C GLY A 618 4.00 -16.65 33.04
N GLU A 619 3.77 -15.40 33.42
CA GLU A 619 3.31 -14.36 32.49
C GLU A 619 4.46 -13.90 31.59
N GLU A 620 4.14 -13.66 30.31
CA GLU A 620 5.08 -13.07 29.34
C GLU A 620 5.16 -11.55 29.53
N LEU A 621 6.37 -11.01 29.51
CA LEU A 621 6.63 -9.57 29.48
C LEU A 621 6.38 -9.02 28.09
N THR A 622 5.45 -8.07 28.00
CA THR A 622 5.00 -7.49 26.73
C THR A 622 4.86 -5.97 26.83
N PHE A 623 5.14 -5.27 25.74
CA PHE A 623 4.91 -3.82 25.63
C PHE A 623 4.21 -3.48 24.30
N ASP A 624 3.56 -2.32 24.21
CA ASP A 624 3.04 -1.85 22.93
C ASP A 624 4.21 -1.36 22.07
N TYR A 625 4.33 -1.90 20.85
CA TYR A 625 5.45 -1.55 19.97
C TYR A 625 5.34 -0.12 19.46
N ALA A 626 4.15 0.49 19.45
CA ALA A 626 3.93 1.82 18.87
C ALA A 626 4.42 1.97 17.41
N SER A 627 4.55 0.85 16.70
CA SER A 627 5.11 0.80 15.34
C SER A 627 4.08 1.28 14.32
N VAL A 628 4.50 2.16 13.41
CA VAL A 628 3.64 2.76 12.39
C VAL A 628 4.09 2.32 11.00
N THR A 629 3.14 2.00 10.13
CA THR A 629 3.37 1.79 8.70
C THR A 629 2.47 2.64 7.82
N GLU A 630 3.01 3.07 6.68
CA GLU A 630 2.28 3.73 5.59
C GLU A 630 1.75 2.71 4.56
N SER A 631 2.17 1.44 4.65
CA SER A 631 1.83 0.38 3.70
C SER A 631 0.64 -0.44 4.21
N GLU A 632 -0.46 -0.38 3.47
CA GLU A 632 -1.64 -1.19 3.75
C GLU A 632 -1.35 -2.70 3.67
N LYS A 633 -0.47 -3.11 2.73
CA LYS A 633 0.00 -4.50 2.62
C LYS A 633 0.73 -4.92 3.90
N GLU A 634 1.64 -4.08 4.41
CA GLU A 634 2.38 -4.39 5.64
C GLU A 634 1.45 -4.46 6.85
N PHE A 635 0.53 -3.51 6.99
CA PHE A 635 -0.45 -3.48 8.08
C PHE A 635 -1.32 -4.74 8.12
N ARG A 636 -1.83 -5.19 6.97
CA ARG A 636 -2.70 -6.37 6.84
C ARG A 636 -1.97 -7.69 7.09
N SER A 637 -0.68 -7.74 6.79
CA SER A 637 0.16 -8.92 7.01
C SER A 637 0.74 -8.98 8.44
N ALA A 638 0.71 -7.85 9.18
CA ALA A 638 1.19 -7.76 10.55
C ALA A 638 0.15 -8.21 11.60
N THR A 639 -0.40 -9.42 11.45
CA THR A 639 -1.42 -9.97 12.35
C THR A 639 -0.94 -10.01 13.80
N CYS A 640 -1.75 -9.46 14.71
CA CYS A 640 -1.45 -9.44 16.13
C CYS A 640 -1.88 -10.75 16.82
N LEU A 641 -0.92 -11.40 17.47
CA LEU A 641 -1.11 -12.67 18.19
C LEU A 641 -1.13 -12.51 19.71
N CYS A 642 -1.41 -11.29 20.22
CA CYS A 642 -1.38 -11.03 21.65
C CYS A 642 -2.53 -11.71 22.41
N GLY A 643 -3.61 -12.12 21.72
CA GLY A 643 -4.77 -12.78 22.32
C GLY A 643 -5.56 -11.96 23.35
N THR A 644 -5.29 -10.66 23.49
CA THR A 644 -5.94 -9.78 24.46
C THR A 644 -7.31 -9.29 23.98
N ARG A 645 -8.20 -8.93 24.91
CA ARG A 645 -9.57 -8.51 24.55
C ARG A 645 -9.62 -7.24 23.71
N LEU A 646 -8.73 -6.28 23.98
CA LEU A 646 -8.63 -5.01 23.26
C LEU A 646 -7.60 -5.09 22.11
N CYS A 647 -7.34 -6.31 21.60
CA CYS A 647 -6.46 -6.50 20.46
C CYS A 647 -6.93 -5.69 19.25
N ARG A 648 -5.99 -4.99 18.60
CA ARG A 648 -6.22 -4.17 17.41
C ARG A 648 -6.29 -4.96 16.11
N GLY A 649 -6.07 -6.28 16.16
CA GLY A 649 -5.95 -7.16 14.98
C GLY A 649 -4.60 -7.08 14.28
N SER A 650 -3.95 -5.90 14.27
CA SER A 650 -2.58 -5.70 13.79
C SER A 650 -1.68 -5.15 14.89
N PHE A 651 -0.40 -5.52 14.90
CA PHE A 651 0.61 -4.94 15.81
C PHE A 651 1.24 -3.65 15.25
N LEU A 652 0.85 -3.24 14.03
CA LEU A 652 1.22 -1.97 13.42
C LEU A 652 0.05 -0.99 13.44
N TYR A 653 0.33 0.31 13.55
CA TYR A 653 -0.59 1.39 13.27
C TYR A 653 -0.54 1.76 11.79
N PHE A 654 -1.69 1.98 11.16
CA PHE A 654 -1.76 2.39 9.74
C PHE A 654 -1.90 3.91 9.58
N ALA A 655 -0.77 4.61 9.45
CA ALA A 655 -0.78 6.06 9.21
C ALA A 655 -1.23 6.45 7.79
N GLY A 656 -1.22 5.51 6.84
CA GLY A 656 -1.69 5.71 5.47
C GLY A 656 -3.22 5.74 5.33
N SER A 657 -3.98 5.64 6.43
CA SER A 657 -5.44 5.66 6.39
C SER A 657 -5.95 6.94 5.73
N ARG A 658 -6.91 6.79 4.82
CA ARG A 658 -7.58 7.93 4.18
C ARG A 658 -8.23 8.88 5.19
N ALA A 659 -8.61 8.38 6.37
CA ALA A 659 -9.16 9.18 7.46
C ALA A 659 -8.17 10.25 7.95
N PHE A 660 -6.92 9.86 8.21
CA PHE A 660 -5.88 10.75 8.74
C PHE A 660 -5.26 11.67 7.69
N MET A 661 -5.49 11.39 6.40
CA MET A 661 -4.97 12.19 5.29
C MET A 661 -5.93 13.26 4.78
N GLN A 662 -7.17 13.33 5.29
CA GLN A 662 -8.20 14.25 4.76
C GLN A 662 -7.75 15.71 4.80
N VAL A 663 -7.28 16.18 5.96
CA VAL A 663 -6.85 17.58 6.12
C VAL A 663 -5.64 17.87 5.22
N MET A 664 -4.68 16.94 5.14
CA MET A 664 -3.52 17.09 4.26
C MET A 664 -3.90 17.22 2.78
N LEU A 665 -4.86 16.40 2.33
CA LEU A 665 -5.29 16.43 0.93
C LEU A 665 -6.04 17.72 0.57
N GLN A 666 -6.62 18.44 1.54
CA GLN A 666 -7.40 19.65 1.32
C GLN A 666 -6.62 20.94 1.62
N ARG A 667 -5.80 20.95 2.67
CA ARG A 667 -5.10 22.12 3.21
C ARG A 667 -3.59 22.10 3.01
N HIS A 668 -3.03 20.97 2.57
CA HIS A 668 -1.61 20.84 2.29
C HIS A 668 -1.31 19.94 1.10
N ASN A 669 -2.08 20.12 0.02
CA ASN A 669 -1.93 19.44 -1.25
C ASN A 669 -0.62 19.81 -1.95
N MET A 670 -0.39 19.24 -3.15
CA MET A 670 0.84 19.47 -3.90
C MET A 670 1.13 20.95 -4.15
N LEU A 671 0.14 21.72 -4.59
CA LEU A 671 0.30 23.14 -4.89
C LEU A 671 0.63 23.95 -3.62
N GLN A 672 -0.10 23.72 -2.53
CA GLN A 672 0.14 24.37 -1.24
C GLN A 672 1.55 24.09 -0.70
N ARG A 673 2.05 22.85 -0.85
CA ARG A 673 3.43 22.49 -0.47
C ARG A 673 4.49 23.19 -1.34
N GLN A 674 4.22 23.41 -2.63
CA GLN A 674 5.11 24.19 -3.48
C GLN A 674 5.12 25.67 -3.10
N VAL A 675 3.95 26.26 -2.81
CA VAL A 675 3.84 27.63 -2.32
C VAL A 675 4.58 27.78 -0.98
N LEU A 676 4.38 26.86 -0.04
CA LEU A 676 5.11 26.84 1.22
C LEU A 676 6.62 26.83 0.99
N LEU A 677 7.10 25.95 0.12
CA LEU A 677 8.53 25.86 -0.17
C LEU A 677 9.05 27.17 -0.79
N LEU A 678 8.35 27.76 -1.75
CA LEU A 678 8.74 29.05 -2.35
C LEU A 678 8.75 30.19 -1.33
N ARG A 679 7.76 30.23 -0.43
CA ARG A 679 7.76 31.18 0.70
C ARG A 679 8.98 30.96 1.58
N ALA A 680 9.32 29.70 1.87
CA ALA A 680 10.50 29.38 2.65
C ALA A 680 11.82 29.82 2.00
N THR A 681 11.87 29.85 0.66
CA THR A 681 13.08 30.28 -0.06
C THR A 681 13.20 31.78 -0.24
N CYS A 682 12.09 32.52 -0.18
CA CYS A 682 12.05 33.94 -0.53
C CYS A 682 11.77 34.86 0.67
N GLU A 683 11.13 34.37 1.72
CA GLU A 683 10.85 35.14 2.94
C GLU A 683 11.96 34.94 3.98
N PRO A 684 12.33 35.98 4.74
CA PRO A 684 13.23 35.84 5.88
C PRO A 684 12.57 35.06 7.03
N VAL A 685 13.40 34.47 7.89
CA VAL A 685 12.95 33.89 9.17
C VAL A 685 12.52 35.02 10.10
N THR A 686 11.27 34.99 10.54
CA THR A 686 10.64 35.96 11.44
C THR A 686 10.64 35.47 12.89
N ASP A 687 10.31 36.35 13.84
CA ASP A 687 10.15 35.96 15.25
C ASP A 687 8.96 35.03 15.47
N ALA A 688 7.92 35.13 14.65
CA ALA A 688 6.80 34.19 14.67
C ALA A 688 7.25 32.78 14.25
N ASP A 689 8.12 32.67 13.24
CA ASP A 689 8.71 31.39 12.83
C ASP A 689 9.54 30.78 13.97
N ARG A 690 10.38 31.60 14.64
CA ARG A 690 11.19 31.14 15.79
C ARG A 690 10.33 30.70 16.96
N THR A 691 9.28 31.44 17.28
CA THR A 691 8.32 31.10 18.35
C THR A 691 7.64 29.76 18.04
N ARG A 692 7.30 29.52 16.78
CA ARG A 692 6.70 28.25 16.35
C ARG A 692 7.67 27.08 16.43
N LEU A 693 8.91 27.26 15.97
CA LEU A 693 9.96 26.24 16.13
C LEU A 693 10.15 25.89 17.62
N GLU A 694 10.21 26.90 18.48
CA GLU A 694 10.36 26.75 19.93
C GLU A 694 9.17 26.00 20.56
N ALA A 695 7.94 26.30 20.15
CA ALA A 695 6.73 25.64 20.65
C ALA A 695 6.69 24.13 20.33
N PHE A 696 7.26 23.72 19.20
CA PHE A 696 7.43 22.30 18.84
C PHE A 696 8.75 21.70 19.34
N GLY A 697 9.59 22.50 20.00
CA GLY A 697 10.88 22.08 20.54
C GLY A 697 11.98 21.92 19.49
N LEU A 698 11.85 22.48 18.28
CA LEU A 698 12.90 22.44 17.26
C LEU A 698 14.02 23.45 17.59
N ARG A 699 15.12 22.94 18.16
CA ARG A 699 16.31 23.73 18.53
C ARG A 699 17.57 23.11 17.90
N GLU A 700 18.73 23.26 18.55
CA GLU A 700 20.04 22.85 18.05
C GLU A 700 20.13 21.36 17.65
N CYS A 701 19.37 20.46 18.29
CA CYS A 701 19.42 19.03 17.95
C CYS A 701 18.86 18.74 16.55
N ALA A 702 17.68 19.29 16.23
CA ALA A 702 17.05 19.16 14.92
C ALA A 702 17.68 20.11 13.87
N LEU A 703 17.89 21.37 14.23
CA LEU A 703 18.34 22.43 13.30
C LEU A 703 19.87 22.48 13.13
N GLY A 704 20.63 21.75 13.95
CA GLY A 704 22.09 21.85 14.00
C GLY A 704 22.57 23.08 14.77
N GLY A 705 23.88 23.20 14.93
CA GLY A 705 24.52 24.10 15.89
C GLY A 705 25.03 23.35 17.12
N GLY A 706 25.97 23.97 17.86
CA GLY A 706 26.62 23.31 18.99
C GLY A 706 27.37 22.04 18.57
N GLY A 707 27.09 20.91 19.24
CA GLY A 707 27.65 19.59 18.90
C GLY A 707 26.81 18.76 17.91
N GLY A 708 25.67 19.28 17.44
CA GLY A 708 24.76 18.60 16.52
C GLY A 708 25.12 18.69 15.03
N GLY A 709 26.32 19.18 14.73
CA GLY A 709 26.79 19.46 13.37
C GLY A 709 26.44 20.87 12.88
N PRO A 710 26.71 21.18 11.59
CA PRO A 710 26.45 22.51 11.03
C PRO A 710 24.98 22.88 11.10
N ARG A 711 24.71 24.14 11.47
CA ARG A 711 23.36 24.68 11.46
C ARG A 711 22.78 24.69 10.04
N VAL A 712 21.48 24.43 9.94
CA VAL A 712 20.76 24.48 8.66
C VAL A 712 20.71 25.92 8.10
N PRO A 713 20.62 26.10 6.77
CA PRO A 713 20.40 27.41 6.18
C PRO A 713 19.07 28.05 6.62
N ALA A 714 18.98 29.38 6.58
CA ALA A 714 17.79 30.13 7.01
C ALA A 714 16.51 29.71 6.26
N TRP A 715 16.60 29.43 4.95
CA TRP A 715 15.45 28.96 4.17
C TRP A 715 14.91 27.60 4.66
N LEU A 716 15.77 26.76 5.23
CA LEU A 716 15.37 25.45 5.78
C LEU A 716 14.77 25.60 7.19
N GLU A 717 15.25 26.56 8.00
CA GLU A 717 14.57 26.95 9.25
C GLU A 717 13.15 27.48 8.95
N LYS A 718 13.03 28.37 7.95
CA LYS A 718 11.74 28.91 7.51
C LYS A 718 10.82 27.79 7.02
N TRP A 719 11.32 26.87 6.20
CA TRP A 719 10.55 25.72 5.75
C TRP A 719 10.03 24.88 6.91
N ALA A 720 10.87 24.57 7.90
CA ALA A 720 10.45 23.80 9.07
C ALA A 720 9.37 24.53 9.86
N ALA A 721 9.51 25.84 10.06
CA ALA A 721 8.50 26.65 10.74
C ALA A 721 7.16 26.68 9.99
N LEU A 722 7.17 26.82 8.67
CA LEU A 722 5.93 26.79 7.87
C LEU A 722 5.32 25.38 7.84
N ALA A 723 6.14 24.31 7.78
CA ALA A 723 5.62 22.95 7.86
C ALA A 723 4.92 22.70 9.19
N LEU A 724 5.47 23.22 10.30
CA LEU A 724 4.85 23.14 11.62
C LEU A 724 3.60 24.01 11.78
N GLU A 725 3.43 25.04 10.95
CA GLU A 725 2.16 25.78 10.84
C GLU A 725 1.03 24.84 10.46
N TYR A 726 1.30 24.08 9.40
CA TYR A 726 0.36 23.11 8.90
C TYR A 726 0.12 22.00 9.92
N VAL A 727 1.16 21.51 10.61
CA VAL A 727 0.99 20.48 11.64
C VAL A 727 0.05 20.95 12.76
N ALA A 728 0.20 22.21 13.21
CA ALA A 728 -0.71 22.81 14.19
C ALA A 728 -2.14 22.95 13.65
N GLU A 729 -2.29 23.32 12.37
CA GLU A 729 -3.59 23.40 11.71
C GLU A 729 -4.25 22.01 11.57
N GLU A 730 -3.50 20.99 11.15
CA GLU A 730 -3.97 19.60 11.02
C GLU A 730 -4.47 19.07 12.36
N GLN A 731 -3.71 19.26 13.44
CA GLN A 731 -4.11 18.84 14.78
C GLN A 731 -5.43 19.50 15.23
N ARG A 732 -5.68 20.75 14.83
CA ARG A 732 -6.89 21.50 15.16
C ARG A 732 -8.11 21.03 14.36
N LEU A 733 -7.92 20.75 13.06
CA LEU A 733 -9.02 20.45 12.13
C LEU A 733 -9.38 18.96 12.06
N LEU A 734 -8.41 18.07 12.27
CA LEU A 734 -8.61 16.62 12.10
C LEU A 734 -9.68 16.03 13.04
N PRO A 735 -9.85 16.46 14.31
CA PRO A 735 -10.89 15.88 15.17
C PRO A 735 -12.29 15.99 14.58
N GLU A 736 -12.64 17.14 14.00
CA GLU A 736 -13.94 17.34 13.35
C GLU A 736 -14.12 16.44 12.13
N GLN A 737 -13.06 16.27 11.33
CA GLN A 737 -13.08 15.37 10.17
C GLN A 737 -13.26 13.91 10.59
N LEU A 738 -12.62 13.47 11.68
CA LEU A 738 -12.77 12.12 12.21
C LEU A 738 -14.20 11.87 12.74
N LEU A 739 -14.78 12.85 13.43
CA LEU A 739 -16.17 12.77 13.91
C LEU A 739 -17.21 12.73 12.78
N ALA A 740 -16.89 13.36 11.64
CA ALA A 740 -17.75 13.38 10.46
C ALA A 740 -17.66 12.11 9.59
N LEU A 741 -16.74 11.19 9.91
CA LEU A 741 -16.63 9.95 9.14
C LEU A 741 -17.91 9.11 9.26
N PRO A 742 -18.36 8.49 8.16
CA PRO A 742 -19.49 7.55 8.18
C PRO A 742 -19.31 6.51 9.30
N PRO A 743 -20.38 6.08 9.99
CA PRO A 743 -20.31 4.99 10.99
C PRO A 743 -19.67 3.71 10.44
N ALA A 744 -19.74 3.55 9.11
CA ALA A 744 -19.08 2.52 8.33
C ALA A 744 -17.54 2.65 8.24
N LEU A 745 -16.89 3.66 8.82
CA LEU A 745 -15.42 3.84 8.86
C LEU A 745 -14.90 4.04 10.31
N GLY A 746 -15.71 3.64 11.30
CA GLY A 746 -15.45 3.80 12.72
C GLY A 746 -16.29 4.89 13.36
N ARG A 747 -16.56 4.78 14.66
CA ARG A 747 -17.21 5.83 15.46
C ARG A 747 -16.20 6.45 16.40
N TYR A 748 -15.71 7.64 16.06
CA TYR A 748 -14.86 8.41 16.96
C TYR A 748 -15.73 9.12 18.01
N THR A 749 -15.25 9.15 19.25
CA THR A 749 -15.75 10.05 20.28
C THR A 749 -14.95 11.35 20.22
N PRO A 750 -15.44 12.47 20.78
CA PRO A 750 -14.64 13.71 20.84
C PRO A 750 -13.26 13.49 21.49
N ALA A 751 -13.20 12.68 22.56
CA ALA A 751 -11.95 12.38 23.24
C ALA A 751 -11.00 11.55 22.37
N SER A 752 -11.50 10.49 21.72
CA SER A 752 -10.65 9.66 20.85
C SER A 752 -10.21 10.41 19.59
N ALA A 753 -11.08 11.22 18.98
CA ALA A 753 -10.72 12.05 17.83
C ALA A 753 -9.59 13.04 18.15
N VAL A 754 -9.62 13.67 19.33
CA VAL A 754 -8.55 14.59 19.78
C VAL A 754 -7.24 13.83 20.04
N ALA A 755 -7.31 12.65 20.66
CA ALA A 755 -6.13 11.82 20.91
C ALA A 755 -5.47 11.36 19.59
N GLU A 756 -6.27 10.90 18.63
CA GLU A 756 -5.78 10.50 17.30
C GLU A 756 -5.17 11.68 16.55
N ALA A 757 -5.81 12.85 16.59
CA ALA A 757 -5.26 14.05 15.96
C ALA A 757 -3.92 14.48 16.57
N LYS A 758 -3.77 14.32 17.89
CA LYS A 758 -2.48 14.52 18.56
C LYS A 758 -1.45 13.49 18.10
N GLY A 759 -1.82 12.21 18.01
CA GLY A 759 -0.93 11.16 17.50
C GLY A 759 -0.45 11.42 16.06
N VAL A 760 -1.34 11.89 15.18
CA VAL A 760 -0.98 12.33 13.82
C VAL A 760 -0.01 13.51 13.87
N SER A 761 -0.28 14.52 14.69
CA SER A 761 0.61 15.69 14.87
C SER A 761 2.01 15.30 15.34
N ASP A 762 2.10 14.39 16.32
CA ASP A 762 3.38 13.90 16.83
C ASP A 762 4.14 13.12 15.76
N ASN A 763 3.45 12.27 14.98
CA ASN A 763 4.04 11.60 13.81
C ASN A 763 4.51 12.61 12.74
N ARG A 764 3.76 13.69 12.49
CA ARG A 764 4.20 14.74 11.56
C ARG A 764 5.45 15.46 12.05
N LEU A 765 5.55 15.76 13.34
CA LEU A 765 6.75 16.37 13.93
C LEU A 765 7.98 15.47 13.71
N GLN A 766 7.83 14.17 13.98
CA GLN A 766 8.88 13.19 13.72
C GLN A 766 9.30 13.21 12.23
N ASN A 767 8.34 13.23 11.31
CA ASN A 767 8.58 13.31 9.87
C ASN A 767 9.33 14.59 9.43
N VAL A 768 9.04 15.74 10.07
CA VAL A 768 9.78 16.99 9.84
C VAL A 768 11.25 16.84 10.26
N VAL A 769 11.52 16.29 11.44
CA VAL A 769 12.90 16.07 11.93
C VAL A 769 13.66 15.07 11.06
N ILE A 770 13.03 13.96 10.67
CA ILE A 770 13.63 12.98 9.74
C ILE A 770 13.98 13.66 8.41
N THR A 771 13.09 14.54 7.91
CA THR A 771 13.34 15.30 6.68
C THR A 771 14.52 16.26 6.84
N LEU A 772 14.60 16.99 7.96
CA LEU A 772 15.75 17.85 8.26
C LEU A 772 17.06 17.05 8.29
N ASP A 773 17.05 15.87 8.90
CA ASP A 773 18.22 14.99 8.99
C ASP A 773 18.69 14.48 7.61
N LYS A 774 17.75 14.03 6.76
CA LYS A 774 18.02 13.64 5.36
C LYS A 774 18.56 14.80 4.52
N VAL A 775 18.01 16.01 4.67
CA VAL A 775 18.48 17.20 3.93
C VAL A 775 19.85 17.66 4.44
N LYS A 776 20.10 17.63 5.76
CA LYS A 776 21.42 17.91 6.35
C LYS A 776 22.50 16.98 5.79
N LEU A 777 22.23 15.68 5.67
CA LEU A 777 23.14 14.74 5.02
C LEU A 777 23.51 15.24 3.62
N CYS A 778 22.52 15.57 2.78
CA CYS A 778 22.79 16.07 1.42
C CYS A 778 23.66 17.33 1.44
N LEU A 779 23.31 18.32 2.28
CA LEU A 779 24.06 19.59 2.38
C LEU A 779 25.50 19.41 2.88
N GLN A 780 25.80 18.34 3.61
CA GLN A 780 27.15 18.04 4.11
C GLN A 780 28.07 17.41 3.06
N GLN A 781 27.55 16.96 1.90
CA GLN A 781 28.33 16.33 0.83
C GLN A 781 28.94 17.35 -0.16
N GLY A 782 29.36 18.52 0.33
CA GLY A 782 29.95 19.57 -0.51
C GLY A 782 28.98 20.18 -1.54
N GLN A 783 27.67 20.11 -1.28
CA GLN A 783 26.62 20.67 -2.12
C GLN A 783 26.52 22.20 -1.95
N CYS A 784 25.88 22.89 -2.90
CA CYS A 784 25.48 24.28 -2.68
C CYS A 784 24.53 24.38 -1.48
N ARG A 785 24.56 25.52 -0.77
CA ARG A 785 23.68 25.79 0.38
C ARG A 785 22.52 26.71 0.03
N ASP A 786 22.41 27.07 -1.25
CA ASP A 786 21.33 27.88 -1.80
C ASP A 786 19.99 27.15 -1.70
N ALA A 787 18.91 27.93 -1.67
CA ALA A 787 17.58 27.38 -1.59
C ALA A 787 17.26 26.48 -2.81
N PRO A 788 16.50 25.38 -2.64
CA PRO A 788 16.25 24.43 -3.73
C PRO A 788 15.38 25.00 -4.86
N LEU A 789 14.63 26.08 -4.59
CA LEU A 789 13.78 26.79 -5.54
C LEU A 789 14.04 28.29 -5.45
N ARG A 790 13.95 28.98 -6.59
CA ARG A 790 13.93 30.44 -6.66
C ARG A 790 12.99 30.93 -7.75
N PHE A 791 12.40 32.11 -7.56
CA PHE A 791 11.69 32.79 -8.64
C PHE A 791 12.65 33.16 -9.76
N LEU A 792 12.13 33.17 -10.98
CA LEU A 792 12.79 33.80 -12.11
C LEU A 792 12.67 35.31 -11.98
N ARG A 793 13.73 36.02 -12.32
CA ARG A 793 13.68 37.49 -12.49
C ARG A 793 12.91 37.83 -13.78
N ASP A 794 12.46 39.06 -13.91
CA ASP A 794 11.70 39.49 -15.09
C ASP A 794 12.46 39.28 -16.40
N ASP A 795 13.78 39.52 -16.43
CA ASP A 795 14.64 39.23 -17.58
C ASP A 795 14.68 37.74 -17.92
N GLU A 796 14.77 36.87 -16.91
CA GLU A 796 14.77 35.41 -17.09
C GLU A 796 13.40 34.89 -17.54
N VAL A 797 12.30 35.52 -17.11
CA VAL A 797 10.94 35.19 -17.58
C VAL A 797 10.79 35.54 -19.06
N VAL A 798 11.23 36.72 -19.47
CA VAL A 798 11.22 37.13 -20.88
C VAL A 798 12.13 36.22 -21.71
N GLU A 799 13.30 35.84 -21.21
CA GLU A 799 14.19 34.87 -21.85
C GLU A 799 13.52 33.50 -21.99
N HIS A 800 12.86 33.01 -20.94
CA HIS A 800 12.17 31.73 -20.93
C HIS A 800 10.99 31.69 -21.91
N LEU A 801 10.18 32.74 -21.96
CA LEU A 801 8.96 32.76 -22.77
C LEU A 801 9.24 33.14 -24.22
N TRP A 802 10.15 34.10 -24.46
CA TRP A 802 10.28 34.75 -25.76
C TRP A 802 11.72 34.87 -26.31
N THR A 803 12.60 35.61 -25.65
CA THR A 803 13.86 36.07 -26.29
C THR A 803 14.97 35.01 -26.30
N GLY A 804 14.99 34.09 -25.36
CA GLY A 804 16.04 33.07 -25.25
C GLY A 804 16.02 32.06 -26.40
N GLU A 805 17.17 31.46 -26.74
CA GLU A 805 17.26 30.50 -27.86
C GLU A 805 16.43 29.22 -27.67
N ARG A 806 16.11 28.88 -26.42
CA ARG A 806 15.23 27.77 -26.05
C ARG A 806 13.88 28.24 -25.52
N SER A 807 13.48 29.46 -25.86
CA SER A 807 12.22 30.04 -25.41
C SER A 807 11.00 29.25 -25.87
N ILE A 808 9.88 29.40 -25.17
CA ILE A 808 8.61 28.76 -25.56
C ILE A 808 8.22 29.12 -27.00
N ALA A 809 8.31 30.41 -27.36
CA ALA A 809 7.96 30.89 -28.70
C ALA A 809 8.84 30.28 -29.81
N LYS A 810 10.17 30.28 -29.65
CA LYS A 810 11.09 29.73 -30.66
C LYS A 810 10.97 28.21 -30.78
N ARG A 811 10.75 27.51 -29.65
CA ARG A 811 10.53 26.06 -29.64
C ARG A 811 9.22 25.67 -30.33
N LEU A 812 8.14 26.40 -30.05
CA LEU A 812 6.87 26.25 -30.77
C LEU A 812 7.04 26.41 -32.28
N LEU A 813 7.70 27.48 -32.75
CA LEU A 813 7.92 27.70 -34.18
C LEU A 813 8.69 26.54 -34.83
N ARG A 814 9.77 26.08 -34.19
CA ARG A 814 10.55 24.94 -34.67
C ARG A 814 9.73 23.64 -34.69
N ALA A 815 8.84 23.45 -33.72
CA ALA A 815 7.95 22.28 -33.64
C ALA A 815 6.81 22.33 -34.67
N ALA A 816 6.28 23.51 -34.99
CA ALA A 816 5.23 23.73 -35.97
C ALA A 816 5.73 23.74 -37.43
N ALA A 817 7.01 24.08 -37.66
CA ALA A 817 7.57 24.22 -39.00
C ALA A 817 7.41 22.99 -39.92
N PRO A 818 7.53 21.72 -39.46
CA PRO A 818 7.25 20.54 -40.28
C PRO A 818 5.79 20.38 -40.72
N VAL A 819 4.85 21.05 -40.04
CA VAL A 819 3.42 21.05 -40.37
C VAL A 819 3.06 22.22 -41.27
N LEU A 820 3.69 23.38 -41.05
CA LEU A 820 3.40 24.63 -41.77
C LEU A 820 4.21 24.82 -43.05
N GLY A 821 5.30 24.09 -43.24
CA GLY A 821 6.18 24.19 -44.41
C GLY A 821 6.67 22.84 -44.91
N ASP A 822 7.48 22.87 -45.97
CA ASP A 822 8.11 21.66 -46.50
C ASP A 822 9.31 21.19 -45.66
N ALA A 823 9.83 19.99 -45.96
CA ALA A 823 10.97 19.41 -45.24
C ALA A 823 12.26 20.25 -45.35
N VAL A 824 12.39 21.11 -46.36
CA VAL A 824 13.56 21.99 -46.54
C VAL A 824 13.41 23.21 -45.64
N ALA A 825 12.26 23.88 -45.68
CA ALA A 825 11.93 25.03 -44.83
C ALA A 825 11.99 24.65 -43.34
N ALA A 826 11.43 23.49 -42.96
CA ALA A 826 11.47 23.01 -41.57
C ALA A 826 12.91 22.75 -41.09
N ARG A 827 13.78 22.18 -41.95
CA ARG A 827 15.20 21.99 -41.64
C ARG A 827 15.94 23.33 -41.53
N ALA A 828 15.60 24.30 -42.36
CA ALA A 828 16.19 25.63 -42.31
C ALA A 828 15.84 26.35 -41.00
N VAL A 829 14.56 26.31 -40.58
CA VAL A 829 14.10 26.85 -39.28
C VAL A 829 14.75 26.13 -38.10
N ALA A 830 14.89 24.81 -38.17
CA ALA A 830 15.54 24.03 -37.11
C ALA A 830 17.06 24.29 -37.00
N ALA A 831 17.71 24.61 -38.12
CA ALA A 831 19.15 24.91 -38.17
C ALA A 831 19.50 26.35 -37.78
N ALA A 832 18.51 27.25 -37.70
CA ALA A 832 18.74 28.65 -37.41
C ALA A 832 19.35 28.84 -36.01
N ALA A 833 20.56 29.44 -35.97
CA ALA A 833 21.34 29.63 -34.74
C ALA A 833 20.90 30.85 -33.90
N GLY A 834 20.00 31.69 -34.44
CA GLY A 834 19.45 32.87 -33.78
C GLY A 834 18.47 33.60 -34.69
N GLU A 835 17.93 34.73 -34.23
CA GLU A 835 16.83 35.44 -34.92
C GLU A 835 17.21 35.98 -36.30
N GLU A 836 18.42 36.50 -36.47
CA GLU A 836 18.89 37.01 -37.76
C GLU A 836 19.06 35.88 -38.78
N ASP A 837 19.54 34.73 -38.32
CA ASP A 837 19.64 33.53 -39.16
C ASP A 837 18.25 32.99 -39.51
N LEU A 838 17.32 32.98 -38.55
CA LEU A 838 15.93 32.60 -38.77
C LEU A 838 15.25 33.51 -39.80
N ARG A 839 15.43 34.84 -39.70
CA ARG A 839 14.94 35.82 -40.69
C ARG A 839 15.49 35.53 -42.08
N ARG A 840 16.81 35.29 -42.20
CA ARG A 840 17.46 34.95 -43.47
C ARG A 840 16.96 33.63 -44.06
N MET A 841 16.74 32.62 -43.23
CA MET A 841 16.22 31.33 -43.68
C MET A 841 14.78 31.46 -44.19
N LEU A 842 13.93 32.20 -43.49
CA LEU A 842 12.54 32.43 -43.93
C LEU A 842 12.47 33.21 -45.25
N GLN A 843 13.32 34.23 -45.43
CA GLN A 843 13.41 34.99 -46.69
C GLN A 843 13.83 34.12 -47.89
N ARG A 844 14.67 33.09 -47.67
CA ARG A 844 15.10 32.14 -48.71
C ARG A 844 14.02 31.10 -49.05
N HIS A 845 12.96 31.01 -48.25
CA HIS A 845 11.86 30.07 -48.44
C HIS A 845 10.50 30.79 -48.49
N PRO A 846 10.26 31.65 -49.50
CA PRO A 846 9.07 32.52 -49.56
C PRO A 846 7.74 31.77 -49.77
N GLY A 847 7.77 30.49 -50.17
CA GLY A 847 6.59 29.71 -50.58
C GLY A 847 5.69 29.18 -49.45
N HIS A 848 5.91 29.58 -48.19
CA HIS A 848 5.20 29.05 -47.03
C HIS A 848 4.58 30.18 -46.19
N PRO A 849 3.44 30.77 -46.63
CA PRO A 849 2.88 31.98 -46.01
C PRO A 849 2.43 31.76 -44.55
N ASN A 850 1.89 30.57 -44.22
CA ASN A 850 1.49 30.24 -42.85
C ASN A 850 2.69 30.13 -41.89
N LEU A 851 3.81 29.60 -42.39
CA LEU A 851 5.06 29.53 -41.61
C LEU A 851 5.66 30.93 -41.42
N GLN A 852 5.55 31.80 -42.43
CA GLN A 852 5.97 33.20 -42.33
C GLN A 852 5.13 33.99 -41.34
N ALA A 853 3.80 33.89 -41.42
CA ALA A 853 2.90 34.57 -40.50
C ALA A 853 3.21 34.22 -39.04
N LEU A 854 3.35 32.92 -38.72
CA LEU A 854 3.71 32.49 -37.38
C LEU A 854 5.11 32.98 -36.96
N ALA A 855 6.08 32.95 -37.88
CA ALA A 855 7.43 33.41 -37.60
C ALA A 855 7.54 34.93 -37.41
N GLU A 856 6.75 35.73 -38.14
CA GLU A 856 6.66 37.18 -37.96
C GLU A 856 6.18 37.53 -36.55
N VAL A 857 5.20 36.81 -36.02
CA VAL A 857 4.76 36.96 -34.63
C VAL A 857 5.92 36.65 -33.68
N VAL A 858 6.59 35.50 -33.83
CA VAL A 858 7.69 35.06 -32.94
C VAL A 858 8.91 35.99 -33.01
N LEU A 859 9.16 36.63 -34.15
CA LEU A 859 10.28 37.55 -34.36
C LEU A 859 9.98 39.00 -33.93
N ALA A 860 8.78 39.25 -33.39
CA ALA A 860 8.43 40.56 -32.84
C ALA A 860 9.29 40.88 -31.60
N PRO A 861 9.78 42.12 -31.46
CA PRO A 861 10.55 42.53 -30.30
C PRO A 861 9.67 42.52 -29.05
N VAL A 862 10.22 41.97 -27.96
CA VAL A 862 9.58 41.85 -26.65
C VAL A 862 10.60 42.24 -25.60
N SER A 863 10.23 43.15 -24.70
CA SER A 863 11.17 43.71 -23.71
C SER A 863 10.71 43.50 -22.27
N THR A 864 9.40 43.48 -22.04
CA THR A 864 8.83 43.29 -20.71
C THR A 864 8.10 41.95 -20.60
N ARG A 865 7.83 41.56 -19.35
CA ARG A 865 7.00 40.41 -19.05
C ARG A 865 5.58 40.53 -19.60
N GLN A 866 5.00 41.71 -19.54
CA GLN A 866 3.68 42.00 -20.08
C GLN A 866 3.69 41.90 -21.61
N ASP A 867 4.72 42.45 -22.27
CA ASP A 867 4.91 42.31 -23.72
C ASP A 867 4.97 40.83 -24.13
N ALA A 868 5.69 40.00 -23.35
CA ALA A 868 5.81 38.57 -23.63
C ALA A 868 4.46 37.84 -23.50
N ARG A 869 3.65 38.22 -22.51
CA ARG A 869 2.29 37.70 -22.31
C ARG A 869 1.37 38.05 -23.48
N GLU A 870 1.37 39.32 -23.89
CA GLU A 870 0.59 39.79 -25.03
C GLU A 870 1.07 39.17 -26.34
N ALA A 871 2.37 38.95 -26.49
CA ALA A 871 2.94 38.27 -27.64
C ALA A 871 2.52 36.78 -27.70
N LEU A 872 2.45 36.09 -26.56
CA LEU A 872 1.89 34.74 -26.48
C LEU A 872 0.39 34.72 -26.81
N GLN A 873 -0.39 35.73 -26.41
CA GLN A 873 -1.81 35.83 -26.80
C GLN A 873 -1.97 36.04 -28.30
N ARG A 874 -1.15 36.88 -28.93
CA ARG A 874 -1.11 37.02 -30.39
C ARG A 874 -0.73 35.72 -31.08
N LEU A 875 0.25 34.99 -30.52
CA LEU A 875 0.69 33.70 -31.02
C LEU A 875 -0.40 32.63 -30.90
N GLU A 876 -1.17 32.64 -29.81
CA GLU A 876 -2.34 31.78 -29.64
C GLU A 876 -3.42 32.08 -30.69
N ALA A 877 -3.76 33.36 -30.87
CA ALA A 877 -4.73 33.78 -31.88
C ALA A 877 -4.32 33.36 -33.30
N GLU A 878 -3.04 33.52 -33.65
CA GLU A 878 -2.50 33.08 -34.95
C GLU A 878 -2.59 31.55 -35.11
N LEU A 879 -2.24 30.79 -34.07
CA LEU A 879 -2.41 29.34 -34.11
C LEU A 879 -3.87 28.92 -34.30
N ARG A 880 -4.84 29.64 -33.72
CA ARG A 880 -6.29 29.37 -33.91
C ARG A 880 -6.73 29.64 -35.34
N LEU A 881 -6.28 30.75 -35.93
CA LEU A 881 -6.55 31.07 -37.34
C LEU A 881 -5.99 29.98 -38.26
N LEU A 882 -4.75 29.54 -38.02
CA LEU A 882 -4.12 28.46 -38.77
C LEU A 882 -4.86 27.13 -38.58
N ASP A 883 -5.29 26.82 -37.37
CA ASP A 883 -6.05 25.60 -37.05
C ASP A 883 -7.36 25.55 -37.85
N ALA A 884 -8.09 26.66 -37.88
CA ALA A 884 -9.33 26.79 -38.64
C ALA A 884 -9.08 26.69 -40.16
N ALA A 885 -8.01 27.34 -40.66
CA ALA A 885 -7.67 27.33 -42.08
C ALA A 885 -7.22 25.94 -42.60
N GLN A 886 -6.57 25.13 -41.75
CA GLN A 886 -6.05 23.80 -42.13
C GLN A 886 -6.97 22.64 -41.72
N GLY A 887 -8.06 22.92 -40.99
CA GLY A 887 -8.98 21.90 -40.50
C GLY A 887 -8.44 21.10 -39.31
N GLY A 888 -7.58 21.70 -38.49
CA GLY A 888 -7.01 21.13 -37.26
C GLY A 888 -5.48 21.00 -37.29
N GLY A 889 -4.90 20.52 -36.17
CA GLY A 889 -3.46 20.22 -36.04
C GLY A 889 -2.66 21.22 -35.20
N HIS A 890 -3.29 22.30 -34.73
CA HIS A 890 -2.69 23.34 -33.88
C HIS A 890 -3.46 23.56 -32.58
N THR A 891 -4.65 22.96 -32.41
CA THR A 891 -5.50 23.13 -31.22
C THR A 891 -4.75 22.89 -29.90
N ALA A 892 -3.96 21.81 -29.82
CA ALA A 892 -3.18 21.48 -28.63
C ALA A 892 -2.14 22.57 -28.31
N ALA A 893 -1.44 23.05 -29.33
CA ALA A 893 -0.45 24.11 -29.17
C ALA A 893 -1.12 25.43 -28.76
N ALA A 894 -2.23 25.80 -29.39
CA ALA A 894 -2.98 27.01 -29.05
C ALA A 894 -3.48 26.98 -27.60
N ASP A 895 -4.10 25.87 -27.18
CA ASP A 895 -4.52 25.69 -25.77
C ASP A 895 -3.32 25.84 -24.82
N MET A 896 -2.17 25.22 -25.12
CA MET A 896 -0.99 25.32 -24.27
C MET A 896 -0.39 26.72 -24.23
N VAL A 897 -0.30 27.42 -25.36
CA VAL A 897 0.16 28.83 -25.40
C VAL A 897 -0.76 29.70 -24.53
N ALA A 898 -2.07 29.45 -24.51
CA ALA A 898 -2.98 30.13 -23.59
C ALA A 898 -2.62 29.89 -22.11
N PHE A 899 -2.29 28.65 -21.71
CA PHE A 899 -1.80 28.36 -20.36
C PHE A 899 -0.50 29.11 -20.03
N TYR A 900 0.46 29.16 -20.95
CA TYR A 900 1.69 29.93 -20.78
C TYR A 900 1.41 31.43 -20.61
N ALA A 901 0.52 31.98 -21.42
CA ALA A 901 0.11 33.38 -21.33
C ALA A 901 -0.63 33.68 -20.01
N ALA A 902 -1.44 32.74 -19.51
CA ALA A 902 -2.17 32.90 -18.26
C ALA A 902 -1.30 32.77 -16.99
N THR A 903 -0.06 32.28 -17.12
CA THR A 903 0.80 31.96 -15.96
C THR A 903 1.51 33.21 -15.42
N SER A 904 1.17 33.59 -14.19
CA SER A 904 1.62 34.84 -13.55
C SER A 904 2.79 34.71 -12.60
N MET A 905 3.30 33.51 -12.30
CA MET A 905 4.55 33.34 -11.54
C MET A 905 5.40 32.23 -12.13
N TRP A 906 6.71 32.45 -12.19
CA TRP A 906 7.68 31.50 -12.74
C TRP A 906 8.85 31.27 -11.77
N PHE A 907 9.22 30.02 -11.59
CA PHE A 907 10.31 29.61 -10.71
C PHE A 907 11.13 28.47 -11.33
N ILE A 908 12.33 28.25 -10.81
CA ILE A 908 13.23 27.19 -11.26
C ILE A 908 13.85 26.48 -10.06
N ALA A 909 14.23 25.22 -10.27
CA ALA A 909 15.02 24.47 -9.30
C ALA A 909 16.50 24.87 -9.39
N GLU A 910 17.18 24.86 -8.25
CA GLU A 910 18.62 25.11 -8.17
C GLU A 910 19.41 24.03 -8.93
N LYS A 911 20.34 24.46 -9.79
CA LYS A 911 21.10 23.59 -10.71
C LYS A 911 22.43 23.13 -10.13
N ASN A 912 22.90 23.76 -9.05
CA ASN A 912 24.20 23.47 -8.44
C ASN A 912 24.22 22.21 -7.55
N TYR A 913 23.05 21.62 -7.26
CA TYR A 913 22.97 20.32 -6.60
C TYR A 913 23.48 19.19 -7.50
N LYS A 914 24.41 18.39 -6.98
CA LYS A 914 25.04 17.25 -7.67
C LYS A 914 24.61 15.94 -7.03
N GLY A 915 24.41 14.93 -7.87
CA GLY A 915 24.13 13.59 -7.36
C GLY A 915 25.33 12.97 -6.65
N PHE A 916 25.08 12.19 -5.60
CA PHE A 916 26.11 11.44 -4.86
C PHE A 916 25.57 10.07 -4.40
N ALA A 917 26.46 9.19 -3.95
CA ALA A 917 26.09 7.93 -3.32
C ALA A 917 26.57 7.90 -1.87
N SER A 918 25.74 7.40 -0.97
CA SER A 918 26.12 7.22 0.44
C SER A 918 27.07 6.04 0.64
N PRO A 919 27.74 5.96 1.81
CA PRO A 919 28.47 4.75 2.19
C PRO A 919 27.57 3.52 2.12
N PRO A 920 28.08 2.36 1.63
CA PRO A 920 27.26 1.17 1.47
C PRO A 920 26.67 0.70 2.81
N VAL A 921 25.40 0.27 2.79
CA VAL A 921 24.79 -0.50 3.87
C VAL A 921 25.27 -1.94 3.76
N ILE A 922 25.94 -2.42 4.79
CA ILE A 922 26.34 -3.82 4.89
C ILE A 922 25.22 -4.54 5.63
N LEU A 923 24.43 -5.33 4.90
CA LEU A 923 23.45 -6.21 5.50
C LEU A 923 24.09 -7.58 5.73
N ASN A 924 24.05 -8.05 6.96
CA ASN A 924 24.26 -9.44 7.22
C ASN A 924 22.93 -10.18 6.95
N MET A 925 22.89 -10.95 5.86
CA MET A 925 21.67 -11.67 5.48
C MET A 925 21.32 -12.78 6.48
N ASP A 926 22.32 -13.30 7.20
CA ASP A 926 22.14 -14.32 8.23
C ASP A 926 21.45 -13.69 9.46
N ASP A 927 21.75 -12.42 9.72
CA ASP A 927 21.02 -11.62 10.69
C ASP A 927 19.56 -11.44 10.21
N LEU A 928 19.30 -11.09 8.94
CA LEU A 928 17.93 -10.81 8.48
C LEU A 928 16.98 -12.02 8.41
N GLY A 929 17.46 -13.26 8.61
CA GLY A 929 16.59 -14.45 8.67
C GLY A 929 15.79 -14.74 7.40
N LEU A 930 16.16 -14.14 6.27
CA LEU A 930 15.48 -14.25 4.97
C LEU A 930 15.69 -15.60 4.28
N ASP A 931 16.36 -16.54 4.94
CA ASP A 931 16.56 -17.90 4.45
C ASP A 931 15.54 -18.88 5.06
N ARG A 932 14.25 -18.52 4.98
CA ARG A 932 13.14 -19.42 5.31
C ARG A 932 13.05 -20.62 4.34
N THR A 933 13.87 -20.68 3.29
CA THR A 933 13.86 -21.75 2.28
C THR A 933 15.07 -22.69 2.34
N ALA A 934 16.26 -22.29 2.81
CA ALA A 934 17.39 -23.23 2.91
C ALA A 934 17.27 -24.24 4.06
N ALA A 935 16.53 -23.91 5.14
CA ALA A 935 16.29 -24.87 6.21
C ALA A 935 15.47 -26.09 5.73
N ALA A 936 14.54 -25.89 4.80
CA ALA A 936 13.78 -26.99 4.18
C ALA A 936 14.61 -27.81 3.17
N ALA A 937 15.65 -27.23 2.59
CA ALA A 937 16.52 -27.93 1.63
C ALA A 937 17.60 -28.79 2.31
N ALA A 938 17.95 -28.50 3.56
CA ALA A 938 18.96 -29.26 4.32
C ALA A 938 18.43 -30.56 4.95
N GLU A 939 17.11 -30.70 5.13
CA GLU A 939 16.48 -31.89 5.74
C GLU A 939 15.90 -32.89 4.72
N ALA A 940 15.85 -32.54 3.43
CA ALA A 940 15.47 -33.47 2.37
C ALA A 940 16.69 -34.31 1.93
N GLY A 941 16.87 -35.47 2.55
CA GLY A 941 17.78 -36.53 2.07
C GLY A 941 17.53 -36.89 0.59
N PRO A 942 18.47 -37.59 -0.08
CA PRO A 942 18.55 -37.65 -1.53
C PRO A 942 17.44 -38.53 -2.11
N ALA A 943 16.30 -37.92 -2.46
CA ALA A 943 15.22 -38.59 -3.18
C ALA A 943 15.16 -38.13 -4.65
N ARG A 944 15.30 -39.14 -5.51
CA ARG A 944 15.30 -39.11 -6.97
C ARG A 944 14.09 -38.40 -7.55
N ASN A 945 14.33 -37.39 -8.40
CA ASN A 945 13.71 -37.32 -9.74
C ASN A 945 14.37 -36.21 -10.57
N ALA A 946 15.34 -36.63 -11.38
CA ALA A 946 15.86 -35.86 -12.48
C ALA A 946 14.84 -35.86 -13.63
N LYS A 947 14.22 -34.71 -13.91
CA LYS A 947 13.78 -34.21 -15.25
C LYS A 947 12.64 -33.19 -15.08
N ALA A 948 12.96 -31.93 -14.78
CA ALA A 948 12.14 -30.76 -15.13
C ALA A 948 12.87 -29.45 -14.77
N SER A 949 13.98 -29.14 -15.44
CA SER A 949 14.52 -27.77 -15.49
C SER A 949 15.59 -27.70 -16.58
N ALA A 950 15.14 -27.58 -17.83
CA ALA A 950 16.00 -27.30 -18.97
C ALA A 950 15.28 -26.37 -19.95
N ARG A 951 14.92 -25.16 -19.51
CA ARG A 951 14.68 -24.02 -20.42
C ARG A 951 14.59 -22.68 -19.69
N ALA A 952 15.72 -22.21 -19.17
CA ALA A 952 15.93 -20.79 -18.88
C ALA A 952 17.44 -20.45 -18.89
N GLY A 953 18.10 -20.67 -20.02
CA GLY A 953 19.30 -19.91 -20.40
C GLY A 953 18.86 -18.84 -21.41
N ALA A 954 19.41 -17.64 -21.50
CA ALA A 954 20.59 -17.06 -20.88
C ALA A 954 20.53 -15.54 -21.11
N LYS A 955 20.94 -14.74 -20.12
CA LYS A 955 21.71 -13.48 -20.27
C LYS A 955 21.93 -12.81 -18.90
N SER A 956 22.87 -13.35 -18.14
CA SER A 956 23.79 -12.54 -17.34
C SER A 956 25.04 -13.38 -17.09
N GLY A 957 26.19 -12.89 -17.54
CA GLY A 957 27.46 -13.55 -17.31
C GLY A 957 27.91 -13.30 -15.88
N ALA A 958 27.79 -14.31 -15.03
CA ALA A 958 28.50 -14.37 -13.75
C ALA A 958 29.62 -15.40 -13.88
N LYS A 959 30.87 -14.93 -13.81
CA LYS A 959 32.01 -15.82 -13.57
C LYS A 959 31.94 -16.30 -12.13
N ALA A 960 32.00 -17.61 -11.96
CA ALA A 960 32.04 -18.28 -10.67
C ALA A 960 33.44 -18.26 -10.06
N GLY A 961 33.49 -18.31 -8.72
CA GLY A 961 34.61 -18.82 -7.94
C GLY A 961 35.41 -17.77 -7.16
N GLY A 962 35.28 -17.78 -5.83
CA GLY A 962 36.17 -17.10 -4.90
C GLY A 962 35.44 -16.20 -3.91
N GLY A 963 35.57 -16.48 -2.61
CA GLY A 963 34.94 -15.72 -1.53
C GLY A 963 35.21 -14.22 -1.66
N ALA A 964 34.16 -13.44 -1.86
CA ALA A 964 34.21 -11.99 -1.92
C ALA A 964 33.16 -11.44 -0.94
N ALA A 965 33.59 -10.51 -0.09
CA ALA A 965 32.74 -9.75 0.80
C ALA A 965 31.49 -9.26 0.05
N LYS A 966 30.29 -9.55 0.59
CA LYS A 966 29.00 -9.13 0.01
C LYS A 966 29.04 -7.61 -0.21
N ALA A 967 28.99 -7.18 -1.47
CA ALA A 967 28.98 -5.77 -1.84
C ALA A 967 27.74 -5.09 -1.22
N GLY A 968 27.95 -4.21 -0.24
CA GLY A 968 26.85 -3.50 0.43
C GLY A 968 26.06 -2.60 -0.52
N LEU A 969 24.82 -2.28 -0.16
CA LEU A 969 23.93 -1.46 -0.97
C LEU A 969 24.13 0.03 -0.65
N ALA A 970 24.63 0.81 -1.60
CA ALA A 970 24.72 2.26 -1.48
C ALA A 970 23.45 2.96 -2.02
N LYS A 971 22.92 3.94 -1.27
CA LYS A 971 21.79 4.76 -1.74
C LYS A 971 22.30 5.86 -2.66
N LYS A 972 21.58 6.11 -3.76
CA LYS A 972 21.89 7.18 -4.71
C LYS A 972 20.96 8.36 -4.46
N TYR A 973 21.54 9.52 -4.25
CA TYR A 973 20.85 10.80 -4.09
C TYR A 973 21.00 11.59 -5.39
N GLY A 974 19.88 11.93 -6.02
CA GLY A 974 19.86 12.75 -7.24
C GLY A 974 19.86 14.26 -6.96
N PRO A 975 20.16 15.11 -7.96
CA PRO A 975 20.11 16.57 -7.83
C PRO A 975 18.76 17.12 -7.31
N GLY A 976 17.65 16.46 -7.64
CA GLY A 976 16.31 16.85 -7.21
C GLY A 976 15.89 16.32 -5.84
N PHE A 977 16.76 15.62 -5.12
CA PHE A 977 16.39 14.92 -3.88
C PHE A 977 15.87 15.88 -2.81
N ILE A 978 16.54 17.02 -2.58
CA ILE A 978 16.12 17.99 -1.55
C ILE A 978 14.73 18.54 -1.85
N TRP A 979 14.47 18.98 -3.08
CA TRP A 979 13.15 19.45 -3.48
C TRP A 979 12.08 18.36 -3.31
N GLY A 980 12.38 17.13 -3.76
CA GLY A 980 11.49 15.98 -3.59
C GLY A 980 11.19 15.68 -2.12
N GLN A 981 12.23 15.64 -1.28
CA GLN A 981 12.12 15.29 0.14
C GLN A 981 11.39 16.36 0.95
N LEU A 982 11.61 17.65 0.68
CA LEU A 982 10.89 18.75 1.33
C LEU A 982 9.42 18.81 0.91
N ASN A 983 9.11 18.48 -0.35
CA ASN A 983 7.73 18.40 -0.84
C ASN A 983 7.00 17.15 -0.29
N GLY A 984 7.70 16.02 -0.20
CA GLY A 984 7.19 14.75 0.28
C GLY A 984 7.49 14.48 1.76
N TRP A 985 7.71 15.51 2.57
CA TRP A 985 8.22 15.41 3.95
C TRP A 985 7.39 14.54 4.89
N TYR A 986 6.13 14.26 4.56
CA TYR A 986 5.24 13.42 5.35
C TYR A 986 5.27 11.94 4.94
N LYS A 987 6.03 11.59 3.89
CA LYS A 987 6.24 10.22 3.38
C LYS A 987 7.71 9.84 3.54
N GLN A 988 8.05 9.04 4.54
CA GLN A 988 9.45 8.74 4.84
C GLN A 988 10.01 7.49 4.17
N THR A 989 9.12 6.62 3.68
CA THR A 989 9.46 5.31 3.09
C THR A 989 9.75 5.34 1.59
N VAL A 990 9.71 6.52 0.95
CA VAL A 990 9.95 6.67 -0.48
C VAL A 990 11.45 6.61 -0.80
N TYR A 991 11.85 5.61 -1.59
CA TYR A 991 13.26 5.42 -1.99
C TYR A 991 13.83 6.61 -2.77
N ASP A 992 13.13 7.07 -3.80
CA ASP A 992 13.49 8.24 -4.62
C ASP A 992 12.35 9.27 -4.65
N PRO A 993 12.37 10.30 -3.78
CA PRO A 993 11.33 11.31 -3.74
C PRO A 993 11.29 12.19 -5.00
N THR A 994 12.35 12.21 -5.81
CA THR A 994 12.40 12.95 -7.09
C THR A 994 11.41 12.37 -8.10
N ALA A 995 11.27 11.04 -8.13
CA ALA A 995 10.35 10.37 -9.03
C ALA A 995 8.88 10.71 -8.70
N SER A 996 8.51 10.66 -7.42
CA SER A 996 7.18 11.05 -6.95
C SER A 996 6.89 12.52 -7.26
N LEU A 997 7.83 13.41 -6.94
CA LEU A 997 7.72 14.83 -7.27
C LEU A 997 7.52 15.07 -8.77
N SER A 998 8.25 14.35 -9.64
CA SER A 998 8.13 14.51 -11.09
C SER A 998 6.78 14.04 -11.63
N ALA A 999 6.10 13.12 -10.94
CA ALA A 999 4.73 12.76 -11.26
C ALA A 999 3.78 13.85 -10.77
N GLU A 1000 3.78 14.14 -9.46
CA GLU A 1000 2.81 15.03 -8.80
C GLU A 1000 2.77 16.46 -9.39
N ARG A 1001 3.89 16.95 -9.94
CA ARG A 1001 4.01 18.31 -10.50
C ARG A 1001 3.39 18.51 -11.89
N ARG A 1002 2.97 17.43 -12.58
CA ARG A 1002 2.51 17.50 -13.97
C ARG A 1002 1.21 18.27 -14.06
N GLY A 1003 1.22 19.37 -14.82
CA GLY A 1003 0.08 20.23 -15.06
C GLY A 1003 -0.31 21.16 -13.90
N THR A 1004 0.08 20.83 -12.67
CA THR A 1004 -0.13 21.68 -11.49
C THR A 1004 0.85 22.84 -11.44
N VAL A 1005 2.16 22.53 -11.45
CA VAL A 1005 3.24 23.54 -11.47
C VAL A 1005 4.22 23.36 -12.62
N SER A 1006 4.11 22.25 -13.36
CA SER A 1006 4.85 22.02 -14.60
C SER A 1006 3.87 22.05 -15.75
N LEU A 1007 3.90 23.12 -16.55
CA LEU A 1007 3.14 23.14 -17.79
C LEU A 1007 3.71 22.13 -18.79
N PRO A 1008 2.88 21.65 -19.73
CA PRO A 1008 3.32 20.86 -20.87
C PRO A 1008 4.46 21.49 -21.65
N ASP A 1009 5.41 20.65 -22.04
CA ASP A 1009 6.46 21.00 -22.96
C ASP A 1009 5.87 21.31 -24.33
N ILE A 1010 6.09 22.54 -24.82
CA ILE A 1010 5.43 23.03 -26.04
C ILE A 1010 5.75 22.16 -27.26
N ASP A 1011 6.95 21.57 -27.29
CA ASP A 1011 7.41 20.66 -28.35
C ASP A 1011 6.55 19.39 -28.46
N SER A 1012 5.91 18.98 -27.37
CA SER A 1012 5.06 17.78 -27.35
C SER A 1012 3.74 17.95 -28.10
N CYS A 1013 3.31 19.18 -28.38
CA CYS A 1013 2.08 19.46 -29.12
C CYS A 1013 2.14 18.98 -30.59
N TYR A 1014 3.36 18.85 -31.14
CA TYR A 1014 3.61 18.43 -32.52
C TYR A 1014 4.39 17.11 -32.63
N GLY A 1015 4.61 16.41 -31.51
CA GLY A 1015 5.44 15.21 -31.45
C GLY A 1015 4.82 14.01 -32.19
N THR A 1016 5.59 13.37 -33.08
CA THR A 1016 5.15 12.20 -33.88
C THR A 1016 5.20 10.86 -33.14
N GLY A 1017 5.68 10.85 -31.89
CA GLY A 1017 5.93 9.63 -31.09
C GLY A 1017 4.91 9.34 -29.99
N VAL A 1018 3.79 10.05 -29.93
CA VAL A 1018 2.82 9.92 -28.83
C VAL A 1018 1.72 8.90 -29.17
N LYS A 1019 1.38 8.04 -28.21
CA LYS A 1019 0.40 6.95 -28.38
C LYS A 1019 -1.06 7.44 -28.44
N THR A 1020 -1.33 8.65 -27.96
CA THR A 1020 -2.67 9.25 -27.83
C THR A 1020 -2.77 10.51 -28.71
N ARG A 1021 -3.96 10.83 -29.23
CA ARG A 1021 -4.20 12.02 -30.08
C ARG A 1021 -5.03 13.04 -29.29
N TYR A 1022 -4.65 14.32 -29.32
CA TYR A 1022 -5.42 15.38 -28.70
C TYR A 1022 -6.77 15.56 -29.41
N THR A 1023 -7.81 14.93 -28.85
CA THR A 1023 -9.18 14.96 -29.37
C THR A 1023 -10.06 15.93 -28.60
N ALA A 1024 -11.24 16.25 -29.13
CA ALA A 1024 -12.24 17.07 -28.41
C ALA A 1024 -12.55 16.51 -27.00
N LYS A 1025 -12.63 15.18 -26.86
CA LYS A 1025 -12.84 14.51 -25.58
C LYS A 1025 -11.65 14.68 -24.61
N GLU A 1026 -10.43 14.62 -25.13
CA GLU A 1026 -9.23 14.87 -24.30
C GLU A 1026 -9.15 16.32 -23.86
N ARG A 1027 -9.49 17.25 -24.75
CA ARG A 1027 -9.59 18.69 -24.46
C ARG A 1027 -10.63 18.99 -23.40
N GLU A 1028 -11.85 18.44 -23.53
CA GLU A 1028 -12.92 18.57 -22.54
C GLU A 1028 -12.49 18.02 -21.18
N SER A 1029 -11.94 16.79 -21.15
CA SER A 1029 -11.45 16.19 -19.90
C SER A 1029 -10.32 16.99 -19.26
N LEU A 1030 -9.48 17.67 -20.06
CA LEU A 1030 -8.43 18.54 -19.55
C LEU A 1030 -9.01 19.77 -18.88
N PHE A 1031 -9.91 20.50 -19.56
CA PHE A 1031 -10.54 21.70 -18.99
C PHE A 1031 -11.37 21.37 -17.76
N GLU A 1032 -12.13 20.27 -17.76
CA GLU A 1032 -12.87 19.81 -16.58
C GLU A 1032 -11.93 19.55 -15.39
N THR A 1033 -10.74 19.00 -15.64
CA THR A 1033 -9.73 18.77 -14.59
C THR A 1033 -9.19 20.10 -14.05
N VAL A 1034 -8.85 21.05 -14.93
CA VAL A 1034 -8.32 22.36 -14.53
C VAL A 1034 -9.37 23.18 -13.76
N GLU A 1035 -10.62 23.16 -14.20
CA GLU A 1035 -11.73 23.91 -13.57
C GLU A 1035 -12.10 23.33 -12.20
N LYS A 1036 -12.23 22.00 -12.08
CA LYS A 1036 -12.70 21.36 -10.84
C LYS A 1036 -11.58 21.06 -9.85
N ARG A 1037 -10.36 20.81 -10.34
CA ARG A 1037 -9.23 20.26 -9.58
C ARG A 1037 -7.89 20.83 -10.09
N PRO A 1038 -7.68 22.16 -10.06
CA PRO A 1038 -6.43 22.79 -10.51
C PRO A 1038 -5.20 22.32 -9.71
N ASP A 1039 -5.42 21.80 -8.50
CA ASP A 1039 -4.42 21.22 -7.61
C ASP A 1039 -4.01 19.78 -7.97
N ALA A 1040 -4.74 19.12 -8.87
CA ALA A 1040 -4.54 17.72 -9.20
C ALA A 1040 -3.54 17.52 -10.34
N MET A 1041 -2.69 16.50 -10.17
CA MET A 1041 -1.78 16.03 -11.21
C MET A 1041 -2.55 15.64 -12.48
N TRP A 1042 -2.08 16.10 -13.63
CA TRP A 1042 -2.63 15.70 -14.92
C TRP A 1042 -2.36 14.23 -15.23
N ARG A 1043 -3.25 13.60 -16.01
CA ARG A 1043 -3.14 12.18 -16.37
C ARG A 1043 -1.82 11.88 -17.08
N THR A 1044 -1.24 10.72 -16.78
CA THR A 1044 0.01 10.27 -17.40
C THR A 1044 -0.13 9.85 -18.86
N SER A 1045 -1.35 9.53 -19.31
CA SER A 1045 -1.68 9.13 -20.67
C SER A 1045 -2.01 10.30 -21.61
N THR A 1046 -1.54 11.51 -21.30
CA THR A 1046 -1.75 12.71 -22.13
C THR A 1046 -0.79 12.73 -23.32
N VAL A 1047 -1.09 13.59 -24.30
CA VAL A 1047 -0.16 13.87 -25.41
C VAL A 1047 1.11 14.61 -24.99
N TYR A 1048 1.09 15.16 -23.78
CA TYR A 1048 2.07 16.10 -23.28
C TYR A 1048 3.25 15.44 -22.59
N SER A 1049 4.45 16.00 -22.83
CA SER A 1049 5.62 15.77 -21.99
C SER A 1049 5.77 16.96 -21.02
N PHE A 1050 6.50 16.78 -19.92
CA PHE A 1050 6.63 17.79 -18.86
C PHE A 1050 8.10 18.06 -18.52
N ARG A 1051 8.89 18.40 -19.54
CA ARG A 1051 10.36 18.52 -19.47
C ARG A 1051 10.87 19.95 -19.33
N ASN A 1052 9.98 20.94 -19.27
CA ASN A 1052 10.37 22.34 -19.11
C ASN A 1052 11.28 22.51 -17.90
N GLU A 1053 12.28 23.40 -17.99
CA GLU A 1053 13.15 23.72 -16.86
C GLU A 1053 12.43 24.60 -15.85
N ALA A 1054 11.83 25.69 -16.32
CA ALA A 1054 10.98 26.55 -15.51
C ALA A 1054 9.67 25.86 -15.12
N LYS A 1055 9.11 26.31 -14.02
CA LYS A 1055 7.84 25.89 -13.41
C LYS A 1055 7.02 27.15 -13.18
N GLY A 1056 5.71 27.02 -13.12
CA GLY A 1056 4.86 28.17 -12.94
C GLY A 1056 3.50 27.83 -12.35
N PHE A 1057 2.88 28.85 -11.79
CA PHE A 1057 1.52 28.81 -11.24
C PHE A 1057 0.92 30.21 -11.36
N SER A 1058 -0.39 30.29 -11.16
CA SER A 1058 -1.10 31.56 -11.08
C SER A 1058 -1.69 31.71 -9.66
N LEU A 1059 -1.53 32.89 -9.07
CA LEU A 1059 -2.24 33.28 -7.85
C LEU A 1059 -3.57 33.92 -8.28
N GLU A 1060 -4.69 33.46 -7.72
CA GLU A 1060 -5.99 34.07 -7.92
C GLU A 1060 -6.01 35.47 -7.29
N GLU A 1061 -6.06 36.48 -8.15
CA GLU A 1061 -7.05 37.57 -8.04
C GLU A 1061 -7.86 37.73 -9.34
N ASP A 1062 -7.43 37.16 -10.49
CA ASP A 1062 -8.07 37.32 -11.82
C ASP A 1062 -8.34 35.99 -12.58
N ALA A 1063 -8.92 34.98 -11.94
CA ALA A 1063 -9.47 33.79 -12.64
C ALA A 1063 -10.90 33.50 -12.21
#